data_AF-A0AAV5QNJ5-F1
#
_entry.id   AF-A0AAV5QNJ5-F1
#
_cell.length_a   1.000
_cell.length_b   1.000
_cell.length_c   1.000
_cell.angle_alpha   90.00
_cell.angle_beta   90.00
_cell.angle_gamma   90.00
#
_symmetry.space_group_name_H-M   'P 1'
#
loop_
_entity.id
_entity.type
_entity.pdbx_description
1 polymer ?
#
loop_
_entity_poly.entity_id
_entity_poly.type
_entity_poly.pdbx_seq_one_letter_code
_entity_poly.pdbx_strand_id
1 'polypeptide(L)'
;MDRLSQVASHTTSTIPGPANPLDPLSPLEIQLVSGLLRDKYSKEGTEINFNTITLKEPSKSEYLLWKESSTVPPRVAYFIILIKGFNGLHEGLVDIRGKSIVKITKSNNVQPMLTIEDLSSAEEIIRNDPEVIRQCGISGVPANEMDRIYCDPWAIGYDERWGSSRRLQQAMVYYRSNENDSQYSHPLDFCPIIDPALKKVIFIDIPKIRKPLSKHKHSNFHSDGVKEKYGGYRTDGKPINVTQPEGVSFKMENNTIEWSNFKFHVGFNYREGIVLSDITYNDHGNVRPIFHRMSLCEMIVPYGCPDYPHHRKHALDIGEYGAGFMTNSLALGCDCKGVIHYLDAHMVNKDGSPITVKNAVCIHEEDDGILYKHSDFRDDYRTSTVARASKLIVSQIFTAANYEYCIYYNFMQDGSIKLEVKLTGILNTYVCSDEGSEVGPWGTIVYPNTNAHNHQHLFSLRIHPRIDGDGNSAAAVDAARSPYPTGHQENMYGNGFYAKKTVFKTIKDSKTNYESSTGRSWDLFNPKKLHPYSKKPASYKLVSTFCPPLLAQPGSLPYKRASWANDTVTVIPYQDIKAIDAADHGYDRTIYPSGNHVCQWSGDGMVGMRKWVADGSAEIEDTDIVMFHTFGITHFPAPEDFCVMPAEKIEVLLRPRNFFLENPGLDVVPSHTMTTSEARKIITAGVEHITSTTDKTSKLAFSGSSCGCNKHVDQAILSEDERLVIIRFGRDSDKDCRLMDELLYKIAEKIKNFAVVYLCNIDEVPDFNQMYELYDPMTIMFFFRNKHMMCDFGTGNNNKLNFVLDDTQELIDIIEVIYRGARKGKGLVVSPKDYSSKGTRYG
;
A
#
# COMPACT_ATOMS: atom_id res chain seq x y z
N MET A 1 0.29 32.84 -6.94
CA MET A 1 0.43 33.53 -5.64
C MET A 1 1.82 33.38 -5.03
N ASP A 2 2.60 32.35 -5.40
CA ASP A 2 3.95 32.10 -4.85
C ASP A 2 5.03 33.16 -5.17
N ARG A 3 4.90 33.87 -6.29
CA ARG A 3 5.79 35.03 -6.57
C ARG A 3 5.47 36.24 -5.69
N LEU A 4 4.23 36.40 -5.25
CA LEU A 4 3.82 37.52 -4.38
C LEU A 4 4.20 37.25 -2.92
N SER A 5 4.18 35.99 -2.45
CA SER A 5 4.70 35.61 -1.13
C SER A 5 6.23 35.69 -1.05
N GLN A 6 6.95 35.35 -2.13
CA GLN A 6 8.40 35.57 -2.21
C GLN A 6 8.79 37.05 -2.23
N VAL A 7 8.01 37.92 -2.89
CA VAL A 7 8.29 39.36 -2.91
C VAL A 7 7.90 40.05 -1.59
N ALA A 8 6.83 39.60 -0.92
CA ALA A 8 6.45 40.13 0.38
C ALA A 8 7.47 39.79 1.49
N SER A 9 8.08 38.59 1.45
CA SER A 9 9.05 38.15 2.47
C SER A 9 10.40 38.87 2.38
N HIS A 10 10.74 39.48 1.24
CA HIS A 10 11.93 40.33 1.12
C HIS A 10 11.78 41.69 1.84
N THR A 11 10.56 42.11 2.18
CA THR A 11 10.28 43.42 2.79
C THR A 11 10.04 43.39 4.31
N THR A 12 9.91 42.21 4.92
CA THR A 12 9.74 42.03 6.37
C THR A 12 10.77 41.04 6.90
N SER A 13 11.68 41.48 7.77
CA SER A 13 12.82 40.71 8.31
C SER A 13 12.48 39.52 9.21
N THR A 14 11.26 38.98 9.12
CA THR A 14 10.70 37.94 9.97
C THR A 14 10.35 36.71 9.14
N ILE A 15 11.08 35.61 9.35
CA ILE A 15 10.70 34.28 8.84
C ILE A 15 9.39 33.90 9.54
N PRO A 16 8.28 33.68 8.81
CA PRO A 16 7.04 33.19 9.42
C PRO A 16 7.30 31.86 10.12
N GLY A 17 6.84 31.70 11.37
CA GLY A 17 6.94 30.40 12.05
C GLY A 17 6.08 29.34 11.36
N PRO A 18 6.40 28.04 11.52
CA PRO A 18 5.56 26.97 10.98
C PRO A 18 4.16 27.02 11.59
N ALA A 19 3.15 26.57 10.84
CA ALA A 19 1.78 26.54 11.31
C ALA A 19 1.58 25.49 12.43
N ASN A 20 2.30 24.36 12.34
CA ASN A 20 2.35 23.31 13.35
C ASN A 20 3.81 23.09 13.80
N PRO A 21 4.09 22.95 15.12
CA PRO A 21 5.45 22.67 15.61
C PRO A 21 6.14 21.44 15.02
N LEU A 22 5.35 20.47 14.52
CA LEU A 22 5.83 19.24 13.90
C LEU A 22 6.09 19.38 12.39
N ASP A 23 5.74 20.50 11.76
CA ASP A 23 6.01 20.71 10.34
C ASP A 23 7.51 20.56 10.05
N PRO A 24 7.93 19.84 9.00
CA PRO A 24 9.34 19.75 8.63
C PRO A 24 10.00 21.13 8.44
N LEU A 25 11.33 21.19 8.49
CA LEU A 25 12.02 22.46 8.25
C LEU A 25 11.74 22.95 6.83
N SER A 26 11.37 24.22 6.71
CA SER A 26 11.24 24.86 5.41
C SER A 26 12.62 25.08 4.75
N PRO A 27 12.69 25.29 3.42
CA PRO A 27 13.94 25.62 2.75
C PRO A 27 14.65 26.85 3.34
N LEU A 28 13.89 27.84 3.81
CA LEU A 28 14.44 29.05 4.46
C LEU A 28 15.04 28.74 5.84
N GLU A 29 14.40 27.87 6.63
CA GLU A 29 14.95 27.40 7.91
C GLU A 29 16.25 26.61 7.69
N ILE A 30 16.30 25.74 6.67
CA ILE A 30 17.51 25.00 6.30
C ILE A 30 18.64 25.96 5.92
N GLN A 31 18.36 26.96 5.07
CA GLN A 31 19.33 27.98 4.66
C GLN A 31 19.84 28.82 5.84
N LEU A 32 18.96 29.18 6.78
CA LEU A 32 19.36 29.91 7.98
C LEU A 32 20.35 29.09 8.81
N VAL A 33 20.03 27.82 9.06
CA VAL A 33 20.88 26.92 9.86
C VAL A 33 22.23 26.69 9.18
N SER A 34 22.25 26.43 7.87
CA SER A 34 23.50 26.23 7.14
C SER A 34 24.34 27.51 7.09
N GLY A 35 23.71 28.67 6.95
CA GLY A 35 24.37 29.98 7.02
C GLY A 35 25.06 30.22 8.36
N LEU A 36 24.37 30.01 9.49
CA LEU A 36 24.93 30.17 10.83
C LEU A 36 26.13 29.26 11.07
N LEU A 37 26.05 28.00 10.62
CA LEU A 37 27.15 27.04 10.76
C LEU A 37 28.33 27.43 9.87
N ARG A 38 28.08 27.81 8.62
CA ARG A 38 29.13 28.26 7.70
C ARG A 38 29.85 29.51 8.22
N ASP A 39 29.11 30.49 8.74
CA ASP A 39 29.68 31.70 9.32
C ASP A 39 30.55 31.42 10.54
N LYS A 40 30.14 30.45 11.38
CA LYS A 40 30.96 30.01 12.52
C LYS A 40 32.26 29.37 12.05
N TYR A 41 32.19 28.35 11.21
CA TYR A 41 33.36 27.55 10.84
C TYR A 41 34.31 28.28 9.89
N SER A 42 33.81 29.18 9.03
CA SER A 42 34.65 30.04 8.20
C SER A 42 35.49 31.02 9.03
N LYS A 43 34.94 31.59 10.11
CA LYS A 43 35.70 32.41 11.07
C LYS A 43 36.80 31.61 11.80
N GLU A 44 36.61 30.29 11.93
CA GLU A 44 37.59 29.35 12.46
C GLU A 44 38.55 28.82 11.37
N GLY A 45 38.46 29.30 10.12
CA GLY A 45 39.28 28.82 9.00
C GLY A 45 39.04 27.36 8.62
N THR A 46 37.88 26.80 8.97
CA THR A 46 37.56 25.38 8.81
C THR A 46 36.58 25.14 7.67
N GLU A 47 36.92 24.23 6.76
CA GLU A 47 36.04 23.80 5.67
C GLU A 47 35.10 22.69 6.16
N ILE A 48 33.80 22.89 5.96
CA ILE A 48 32.74 21.96 6.38
C ILE A 48 31.90 21.49 5.20
N ASN A 49 31.39 20.28 5.30
CA ASN A 49 30.35 19.73 4.43
C ASN A 49 29.15 19.33 5.28
N PHE A 50 27.94 19.63 4.81
CA PHE A 50 26.71 19.24 5.49
C PHE A 50 26.35 17.79 5.14
N ASN A 51 25.95 17.03 6.15
CA ASN A 51 25.40 15.69 5.97
C ASN A 51 23.90 15.67 6.27
N THR A 52 23.48 16.38 7.32
CA THR A 52 22.08 16.44 7.75
C THR A 52 21.79 17.83 8.30
N ILE A 53 20.63 18.39 7.94
CA ILE A 53 19.93 19.44 8.67
C ILE A 53 18.46 19.02 8.68
N THR A 54 17.90 18.80 9.86
CA THR A 54 16.51 18.35 9.99
C THR A 54 15.85 18.96 11.24
N LEU A 55 14.53 18.95 11.30
CA LEU A 55 13.77 19.44 12.46
C LEU A 55 14.10 18.56 13.65
N LYS A 56 14.55 19.10 14.78
CA LYS A 56 14.49 18.40 16.07
C LYS A 56 13.07 18.56 16.59
N GLU A 57 12.29 17.47 16.54
CA GLU A 57 10.90 17.48 17.00
C GLU A 57 10.81 17.96 18.47
N PRO A 58 9.78 18.74 18.84
CA PRO A 58 9.50 19.07 20.24
C PRO A 58 9.27 17.79 21.04
N SER A 59 9.57 17.81 22.35
CA SER A 59 9.24 16.68 23.21
C SER A 59 7.72 16.51 23.30
N LYS A 60 7.26 15.34 23.75
CA LYS A 60 5.82 15.09 23.89
C LYS A 60 5.19 16.13 24.84
N SER A 61 5.81 16.41 25.99
CA SER A 61 5.27 17.43 26.91
C SER A 61 5.25 18.84 26.32
N GLU A 62 6.30 19.23 25.57
CA GLU A 62 6.33 20.53 24.88
C GLU A 62 5.21 20.64 23.83
N TYR A 63 5.00 19.57 23.05
CA TYR A 63 3.95 19.52 22.04
C TYR A 63 2.54 19.54 22.65
N LEU A 64 2.30 18.77 23.72
CA LEU A 64 1.01 18.76 24.39
C LEU A 64 0.69 20.09 25.06
N LEU A 65 1.69 20.73 25.69
CA LEU A 65 1.52 22.07 26.25
C LEU A 65 1.14 23.10 25.18
N TRP A 66 1.73 23.00 23.98
CA TRP A 66 1.33 23.82 22.84
C TRP A 66 -0.12 23.57 22.44
N LYS A 67 -0.54 22.31 22.33
CA LYS A 67 -1.92 21.95 21.95
C LYS A 67 -2.95 22.44 22.96
N GLU A 68 -2.60 22.45 24.25
CA GLU A 68 -3.50 22.86 25.34
C GLU A 68 -3.53 24.37 25.58
N SER A 69 -2.39 25.05 25.47
CA SER A 69 -2.23 26.46 25.90
C SER A 69 -1.76 27.42 24.80
N SER A 70 -1.50 26.92 23.59
CA SER A 70 -0.84 27.65 22.49
C SER A 70 0.56 28.18 22.85
N THR A 71 1.18 27.70 23.94
CA THR A 71 2.57 27.98 24.27
C THR A 71 3.47 27.38 23.20
N VAL A 72 4.11 28.21 22.39
CA VAL A 72 4.87 27.74 21.23
C VAL A 72 6.20 27.13 21.68
N PRO A 73 6.50 25.87 21.31
CA PRO A 73 7.74 25.22 21.72
C PRO A 73 8.94 25.81 20.95
N PRO A 74 10.17 25.61 21.44
CA PRO A 74 11.38 25.97 20.71
C PRO A 74 11.39 25.34 19.32
N ARG A 75 11.73 26.12 18.29
CA ARG A 75 11.88 25.63 16.92
C ARG A 75 13.35 25.32 16.69
N VAL A 76 13.72 24.05 16.74
CA VAL A 76 15.13 23.61 16.79
C VAL A 76 15.47 22.79 15.55
N ALA A 77 16.64 23.03 14.96
CA ALA A 77 17.22 22.17 13.95
C ALA A 77 18.32 21.31 14.56
N TYR A 78 18.34 20.02 14.22
CA TYR A 78 19.49 19.14 14.41
C TYR A 78 20.33 19.11 13.15
N PHE A 79 21.66 19.14 13.31
CA PHE A 79 22.59 19.07 12.19
C PHE A 79 23.68 18.04 12.40
N ILE A 80 24.22 17.54 11.28
CA ILE A 80 25.45 16.76 11.19
C ILE A 80 26.31 17.39 10.09
N ILE A 81 27.57 17.66 10.39
CA ILE A 81 28.58 18.16 9.45
C ILE A 81 29.86 17.33 9.52
N LEU A 82 30.54 17.25 8.39
CA LEU A 82 31.85 16.66 8.23
C LEU A 82 32.89 17.77 8.08
N ILE A 83 34.04 17.61 8.74
CA ILE A 83 35.18 18.53 8.64
C ILE A 83 36.29 17.89 7.82
N LYS A 84 36.86 18.65 6.89
CA LYS A 84 37.98 18.18 6.10
C LYS A 84 39.18 17.82 6.99
N GLY A 85 39.68 16.60 6.82
CA GLY A 85 40.82 16.09 7.61
C GLY A 85 40.47 15.58 9.01
N PHE A 86 39.19 15.61 9.41
CA PHE A 86 38.73 15.07 10.69
C PHE A 86 38.07 13.70 10.49
N ASN A 87 38.51 12.67 11.22
CA ASN A 87 37.85 11.36 11.19
C ASN A 87 36.70 11.29 12.21
N GLY A 88 35.50 11.59 11.73
CA GLY A 88 34.30 11.61 12.53
C GLY A 88 33.34 12.68 12.03
N LEU A 89 32.49 13.17 12.93
CA LEU A 89 31.50 14.19 12.63
C LEU A 89 31.39 15.21 13.75
N HIS A 90 30.87 16.39 13.41
CA HIS A 90 30.30 17.31 14.38
C HIS A 90 28.78 17.29 14.23
N GLU A 91 28.08 17.29 15.34
CA GLU A 91 26.62 17.34 15.37
C GLU A 91 26.14 18.31 16.45
N GLY A 92 24.89 18.75 16.36
CA GLY A 92 24.40 19.70 17.33
C GLY A 92 23.00 20.21 17.06
N LEU A 93 22.66 21.26 17.79
CA LEU A 93 21.35 21.89 17.76
C LEU A 93 21.49 23.38 17.46
N VAL A 94 20.58 23.91 16.65
CA VAL A 94 20.42 25.34 16.36
C VAL A 94 19.01 25.75 16.75
N ASP A 95 18.89 26.76 17.60
CA ASP A 95 17.62 27.46 17.81
C ASP A 95 17.40 28.41 16.63
N ILE A 96 16.39 28.09 15.81
CA ILE A 96 16.08 28.81 14.57
C ILE A 96 15.58 30.21 14.89
N ARG A 97 14.77 30.37 15.96
CA ARG A 97 14.19 31.66 16.32
C ARG A 97 15.20 32.55 17.02
N GLY A 98 15.98 31.98 17.94
CA GLY A 98 17.11 32.65 18.59
C GLY A 98 18.28 32.93 17.65
N LYS A 99 18.31 32.32 16.46
CA LYS A 99 19.41 32.40 15.47
C LYS A 99 20.77 32.05 16.09
N SER A 100 20.77 31.05 16.97
CA SER A 100 21.93 30.71 17.78
C SER A 100 22.20 29.21 17.78
N ILE A 101 23.48 28.86 17.71
CA ILE A 101 23.92 27.48 17.90
C ILE A 101 23.86 27.16 19.39
N VAL A 102 23.00 26.21 19.75
CA VAL A 102 22.74 25.82 21.15
C VAL A 102 23.86 24.91 21.65
N LYS A 103 24.22 23.91 20.85
CA LYS A 103 25.15 22.87 21.24
C LYS A 103 25.91 22.36 20.04
N ILE A 104 27.18 22.03 20.23
CA ILE A 104 28.01 21.28 19.29
C ILE A 104 28.72 20.17 20.04
N THR A 105 28.58 18.96 19.52
CA THR A 105 29.27 17.75 19.92
C THR A 105 30.29 17.39 18.84
N LYS A 106 31.47 16.93 19.25
CA LYS A 106 32.47 16.33 18.35
C LYS A 106 32.54 14.83 18.62
N SER A 107 32.29 14.02 17.61
CA SER A 107 32.29 12.56 17.70
C SER A 107 33.40 12.00 16.82
N ASN A 108 34.41 11.40 17.44
CA ASN A 108 35.52 10.73 16.74
C ASN A 108 35.14 9.30 16.37
N ASN A 109 35.67 8.78 15.26
CA ASN A 109 35.51 7.37 14.87
C ASN A 109 34.03 6.92 14.80
N VAL A 110 33.16 7.79 14.30
CA VAL A 110 31.75 7.53 14.03
C VAL A 110 31.45 8.06 12.64
N GLN A 111 30.73 7.29 11.82
CA GLN A 111 30.44 7.67 10.44
C GLN A 111 28.96 7.96 10.26
N PRO A 112 28.59 9.12 9.71
CA PRO A 112 27.19 9.42 9.42
C PRO A 112 26.73 8.63 8.19
N MET A 113 25.42 8.65 7.94
CA MET A 113 24.83 8.09 6.72
C MET A 113 25.48 8.63 5.44
N LEU A 114 25.38 7.88 4.35
CA LEU A 114 25.82 8.28 3.03
C LEU A 114 24.70 9.08 2.35
N THR A 115 25.01 10.29 1.91
CA THR A 115 24.07 11.10 1.11
C THR A 115 24.14 10.68 -0.36
N ILE A 116 23.16 11.10 -1.16
CA ILE A 116 23.15 10.83 -2.61
C ILE A 116 24.46 11.33 -3.26
N GLU A 117 24.95 12.52 -2.90
CA GLU A 117 26.21 13.05 -3.43
C GLU A 117 27.44 12.19 -3.08
N ASP A 118 27.46 11.59 -1.89
CA ASP A 118 28.55 10.68 -1.50
C ASP A 118 28.53 9.41 -2.37
N LEU A 119 27.33 8.89 -2.68
CA LEU A 119 27.11 7.71 -3.50
C LEU A 119 27.44 7.98 -4.98
N SER A 120 26.95 9.08 -5.56
CA SER A 120 27.12 9.38 -6.99
C SER A 120 28.58 9.52 -7.44
N SER A 121 29.51 9.84 -6.54
CA SER A 121 30.93 9.98 -6.87
C SER A 121 31.69 8.65 -7.02
N ALA A 122 31.16 7.55 -6.49
CA ALA A 122 31.86 6.27 -6.42
C ALA A 122 32.15 5.66 -7.80
N GLU A 123 31.20 5.76 -8.73
CA GLU A 123 31.32 5.18 -10.07
C GLU A 123 32.45 5.84 -10.86
N GLU A 124 32.54 7.18 -10.82
CA GLU A 124 33.64 7.93 -11.42
C GLU A 124 34.99 7.55 -10.81
N ILE A 125 35.05 7.35 -9.49
CA ILE A 125 36.29 6.95 -8.80
C ILE A 125 36.78 5.59 -9.29
N ILE A 126 35.90 4.58 -9.37
CA ILE A 126 36.33 3.23 -9.76
C ILE A 126 36.66 3.13 -11.26
N ARG A 127 35.97 3.88 -12.13
CA ARG A 127 36.24 3.88 -13.57
C ARG A 127 37.65 4.40 -13.91
N ASN A 128 38.18 5.28 -13.05
CA ASN A 128 39.49 5.91 -13.25
C ASN A 128 40.61 5.27 -12.42
N ASP A 129 40.32 4.28 -11.58
CA ASP A 129 41.34 3.64 -10.74
C ASP A 129 42.15 2.59 -11.53
N PRO A 130 43.49 2.70 -11.60
CA PRO A 130 44.32 1.79 -12.40
C PRO A 130 44.19 0.31 -12.04
N GLU A 131 43.97 0.00 -10.76
CA GLU A 131 43.85 -1.38 -10.30
C GLU A 131 42.46 -1.93 -10.61
N VAL A 132 41.39 -1.13 -10.50
CA VAL A 132 40.06 -1.52 -10.99
C VAL A 132 40.08 -1.79 -12.49
N ILE A 133 40.69 -0.90 -13.29
CA ILE A 133 40.84 -1.09 -14.74
C ILE A 133 41.55 -2.42 -15.04
N ARG A 134 42.59 -2.74 -14.27
CA ARG A 134 43.30 -4.02 -14.38
C ARG A 134 42.40 -5.21 -14.04
N GLN A 135 41.56 -5.13 -13.00
CA GLN A 135 40.62 -6.18 -12.65
C GLN A 135 39.53 -6.39 -13.71
N CYS A 136 38.99 -5.29 -14.26
CA CYS A 136 38.09 -5.32 -15.42
C CYS A 136 38.73 -6.05 -16.60
N GLY A 137 40.00 -5.73 -16.92
CA GLY A 137 40.78 -6.42 -17.96
C GLY A 137 40.88 -7.93 -17.74
N ILE A 138 41.13 -8.36 -16.50
CA ILE A 138 41.18 -9.79 -16.15
C ILE A 138 39.81 -10.45 -16.27
N SER A 139 38.74 -9.75 -15.88
CA SER A 139 37.36 -10.24 -16.03
C SER A 139 36.90 -10.27 -17.49
N GLY A 140 37.63 -9.65 -18.42
CA GLY A 140 37.35 -9.66 -19.87
C GLY A 140 36.78 -8.36 -20.43
N VAL A 141 36.83 -7.25 -19.68
CA VAL A 141 36.44 -5.91 -20.15
C VAL A 141 37.68 -5.11 -20.55
N PRO A 142 37.80 -4.67 -21.82
CA PRO A 142 38.94 -3.86 -22.26
C PRO A 142 39.08 -2.54 -21.48
N ALA A 143 40.31 -2.09 -21.27
CA ALA A 143 40.59 -0.84 -20.54
C ALA A 143 39.98 0.42 -21.21
N ASN A 144 39.69 0.36 -22.51
CA ASN A 144 39.05 1.42 -23.28
C ASN A 144 37.51 1.35 -23.25
N GLU A 145 36.91 0.45 -22.46
CA GLU A 145 35.46 0.29 -22.28
C GLU A 145 35.02 0.51 -20.82
N MET A 146 35.77 1.30 -20.05
CA MET A 146 35.43 1.56 -18.64
C MET A 146 34.14 2.39 -18.47
N ASP A 147 33.68 3.10 -19.51
CA ASP A 147 32.37 3.74 -19.57
C ASP A 147 31.20 2.73 -19.48
N ARG A 148 31.48 1.45 -19.77
CA ARG A 148 30.53 0.33 -19.64
C ARG A 148 30.54 -0.34 -18.27
N ILE A 149 31.46 0.04 -17.39
CA ILE A 149 31.51 -0.45 -16.02
C ILE A 149 30.65 0.43 -15.15
N TYR A 150 29.71 -0.17 -14.42
CA TYR A 150 28.85 0.52 -13.47
C TYR A 150 29.10 -0.03 -12.07
N CYS A 151 28.71 0.70 -11.04
CA CYS A 151 28.62 0.11 -9.72
C CYS A 151 27.48 0.68 -8.90
N ASP A 152 26.92 -0.18 -8.05
CA ASP A 152 26.06 0.27 -6.97
C ASP A 152 26.95 0.57 -5.75
N PRO A 153 27.08 1.84 -5.34
CA PRO A 153 27.83 2.22 -4.15
C PRO A 153 27.04 1.91 -2.90
N TRP A 154 27.61 1.10 -2.03
CA TRP A 154 27.00 0.72 -0.76
C TRP A 154 27.84 1.26 0.38
N ALA A 155 27.21 1.53 1.53
CA ALA A 155 27.94 1.55 2.78
C ALA A 155 28.73 0.24 2.87
N ILE A 156 29.96 0.30 3.39
CA ILE A 156 30.73 -0.92 3.63
C ILE A 156 30.03 -1.84 4.66
N GLY A 157 28.95 -1.37 5.30
CA GLY A 157 28.28 -2.03 6.41
C GLY A 157 29.19 -1.94 7.63
N TYR A 158 30.02 -2.96 7.79
CA TYR A 158 31.16 -2.96 8.70
C TYR A 158 32.23 -3.89 8.17
N ASP A 159 33.48 -3.50 8.33
CA ASP A 159 34.64 -4.30 7.95
C ASP A 159 35.73 -4.11 9.01
N GLU A 160 36.15 -5.20 9.64
CA GLU A 160 37.08 -5.19 10.76
C GLU A 160 38.47 -4.66 10.39
N ARG A 161 38.84 -4.66 9.10
CA ARG A 161 40.14 -4.14 8.63
C ARG A 161 40.28 -2.65 8.91
N TRP A 162 39.16 -1.91 8.92
CA TRP A 162 39.16 -0.46 9.11
C TRP A 162 38.30 0.01 10.28
N GLY A 163 37.32 -0.78 10.73
CA GLY A 163 36.33 -0.33 11.71
C GLY A 163 35.70 0.98 11.26
N SER A 164 35.75 2.00 12.12
CA SER A 164 35.29 3.37 11.83
C SER A 164 36.44 4.40 11.71
N SER A 165 37.67 3.92 11.47
CA SER A 165 38.87 4.77 11.35
C SER A 165 38.91 5.63 10.07
N ARG A 166 38.02 5.33 9.12
CA ARG A 166 37.80 6.05 7.86
C ARG A 166 36.34 5.95 7.47
N ARG A 167 35.84 6.84 6.61
CA ARG A 167 34.51 6.70 6.00
C ARG A 167 34.66 5.88 4.73
N LEU A 168 33.91 4.78 4.58
CA LEU A 168 34.13 3.84 3.49
C LEU A 168 32.83 3.38 2.82
N GLN A 169 32.93 3.20 1.51
CA GLN A 169 31.94 2.55 0.68
C GLN A 169 32.53 1.26 0.09
N GLN A 170 31.66 0.33 -0.28
CA GLN A 170 32.00 -0.81 -1.13
C GLN A 170 31.21 -0.70 -2.44
N ALA A 171 31.86 -0.97 -3.57
CA ALA A 171 31.23 -0.92 -4.89
C ALA A 171 30.87 -2.34 -5.35
N MET A 172 29.58 -2.59 -5.60
CA MET A 172 29.12 -3.79 -6.29
C MET A 172 29.23 -3.53 -7.79
N VAL A 173 30.17 -4.18 -8.47
CA VAL A 173 30.54 -3.81 -9.84
C VAL A 173 29.73 -4.62 -10.86
N TYR A 174 29.22 -3.94 -11.89
CA TYR A 174 28.42 -4.49 -12.97
C TYR A 174 28.91 -4.00 -14.33
N TYR A 175 28.47 -4.66 -15.40
CA TYR A 175 28.77 -4.29 -16.78
C TYR A 175 27.50 -4.05 -17.60
N ARG A 176 27.52 -3.05 -18.48
CA ARG A 176 26.47 -2.79 -19.48
C ARG A 176 27.06 -2.79 -20.89
N SER A 177 26.50 -3.58 -21.81
CA SER A 177 26.95 -3.56 -23.21
C SER A 177 26.44 -2.33 -23.95
N ASN A 178 25.28 -1.83 -23.52
CA ASN A 178 24.60 -0.61 -23.92
C ASN A 178 24.10 0.13 -22.67
N GLU A 179 24.09 1.46 -22.68
CA GLU A 179 23.66 2.28 -21.54
C GLU A 179 22.23 1.96 -21.02
N ASN A 180 21.33 1.50 -21.90
CA ASN A 180 19.95 1.12 -21.57
C ASN A 180 19.82 -0.29 -20.99
N ASP A 181 20.93 -1.03 -20.85
CA ASP A 181 20.90 -2.36 -20.27
C ASP A 181 20.60 -2.33 -18.77
N SER A 182 19.82 -3.30 -18.31
CA SER A 182 19.79 -3.66 -16.89
C SER A 182 21.10 -4.37 -16.53
N GLN A 183 21.97 -3.70 -15.80
CA GLN A 183 23.31 -4.18 -15.46
C GLN A 183 23.32 -5.46 -14.60
N TYR A 184 22.21 -5.76 -13.93
CA TYR A 184 22.11 -6.80 -12.89
C TYR A 184 22.22 -8.23 -13.42
N SER A 185 22.18 -8.46 -14.74
CA SER A 185 22.51 -9.78 -15.31
C SER A 185 24.01 -9.97 -15.58
N HIS A 186 24.82 -8.93 -15.36
CA HIS A 186 26.27 -8.93 -15.59
C HIS A 186 27.07 -8.40 -14.38
N PRO A 187 26.92 -9.00 -13.18
CA PRO A 187 27.82 -8.72 -12.08
C PRO A 187 29.27 -9.12 -12.41
N LEU A 188 30.24 -8.39 -11.87
CA LEU A 188 31.65 -8.77 -11.87
C LEU A 188 32.04 -9.42 -10.53
N ASP A 189 33.22 -10.04 -10.49
CA ASP A 189 33.64 -10.91 -9.40
C ASP A 189 34.43 -10.23 -8.29
N PHE A 190 34.76 -8.94 -8.39
CA PHE A 190 35.56 -8.22 -7.41
C PHE A 190 34.80 -7.03 -6.81
N CYS A 191 35.22 -6.59 -5.62
CA CYS A 191 34.54 -5.54 -4.85
C CYS A 191 35.54 -4.45 -4.40
N PRO A 192 35.59 -3.29 -5.07
CA PRO A 192 36.40 -2.15 -4.66
C PRO A 192 35.90 -1.51 -3.36
N ILE A 193 36.82 -1.06 -2.52
CA ILE A 193 36.58 -0.28 -1.30
C ILE A 193 37.03 1.15 -1.53
N ILE A 194 36.12 2.10 -1.34
CA ILE A 194 36.29 3.50 -1.69
C ILE A 194 36.33 4.36 -0.43
N ASP A 195 37.27 5.28 -0.37
CA ASP A 195 37.27 6.38 0.59
C ASP A 195 36.73 7.64 -0.12
N PRO A 196 35.47 8.06 0.12
CA PRO A 196 34.86 9.20 -0.54
C PRO A 196 35.48 10.54 -0.12
N ALA A 197 36.15 10.61 1.03
CA ALA A 197 36.84 11.84 1.45
C ALA A 197 38.14 12.03 0.65
N LEU A 198 38.87 10.93 0.39
CA LEU A 198 40.07 10.94 -0.45
C LEU A 198 39.76 10.87 -1.95
N LYS A 199 38.54 10.48 -2.32
CA LYS A 199 38.08 10.15 -3.68
C LYS A 199 38.95 9.08 -4.36
N LYS A 200 39.22 7.98 -3.65
CA LYS A 200 40.16 6.93 -4.09
C LYS A 200 39.65 5.54 -3.73
N VAL A 201 40.01 4.57 -4.55
CA VAL A 201 39.98 3.16 -4.16
C VAL A 201 41.15 2.89 -3.22
N ILE A 202 40.89 2.27 -2.08
CA ILE A 202 41.92 1.96 -1.06
C ILE A 202 42.24 0.48 -0.97
N PHE A 203 41.34 -0.37 -1.47
CA PHE A 203 41.48 -1.82 -1.48
C PHE A 203 40.50 -2.43 -2.50
N ILE A 204 40.78 -3.62 -3.00
CA ILE A 204 39.83 -4.39 -3.81
C ILE A 204 39.81 -5.82 -3.28
N ASP A 205 38.63 -6.28 -2.85
CA ASP A 205 38.42 -7.68 -2.52
C ASP A 205 38.29 -8.48 -3.82
N ILE A 206 39.21 -9.41 -4.05
CA ILE A 206 39.27 -10.26 -5.23
C ILE A 206 39.08 -11.72 -4.78
N PRO A 207 38.15 -12.48 -5.37
CA PRO A 207 37.91 -13.87 -5.00
C PRO A 207 39.08 -14.74 -5.45
N LYS A 208 39.33 -15.83 -4.71
CA LYS A 208 40.39 -16.79 -5.04
C LYS A 208 40.16 -17.45 -6.41
N ILE A 209 38.90 -17.73 -6.73
CA ILE A 209 38.49 -18.29 -8.01
C ILE A 209 37.87 -17.15 -8.81
N ARG A 210 38.51 -16.81 -9.92
CA ARG A 210 38.06 -15.75 -10.82
C ARG A 210 36.92 -16.24 -11.69
N LYS A 211 35.92 -15.39 -11.90
CA LYS A 211 34.80 -15.63 -12.80
C LYS A 211 34.80 -14.54 -13.88
N PRO A 212 34.94 -14.91 -15.15
CA PRO A 212 34.93 -13.94 -16.23
C PRO A 212 33.54 -13.31 -16.38
N LEU A 213 33.50 -12.18 -17.08
CA LEU A 213 32.26 -11.52 -17.50
C LEU A 213 31.39 -12.51 -18.30
N SER A 214 30.08 -12.48 -18.03
CA SER A 214 29.11 -13.26 -18.78
C SER A 214 29.12 -12.88 -20.26
N LYS A 215 28.96 -13.88 -21.13
CA LYS A 215 28.83 -13.69 -22.59
C LYS A 215 27.37 -13.75 -23.06
N HIS A 216 26.43 -13.88 -22.14
CA HIS A 216 25.01 -13.88 -22.46
C HIS A 216 24.54 -12.45 -22.80
N LYS A 217 23.35 -12.34 -23.39
CA LYS A 217 22.72 -11.02 -23.58
C LYS A 217 22.29 -10.45 -22.23
N HIS A 218 22.17 -9.13 -22.12
CA HIS A 218 21.55 -8.52 -20.95
C HIS A 218 20.08 -8.92 -20.84
N SER A 219 19.62 -9.11 -19.60
CA SER A 219 18.21 -9.38 -19.33
C SER A 219 17.45 -8.05 -19.17
N ASN A 220 16.96 -7.51 -20.29
CA ASN A 220 16.33 -6.17 -20.34
C ASN A 220 14.79 -6.24 -20.26
N PHE A 221 14.18 -5.22 -19.63
CA PHE A 221 12.73 -5.12 -19.40
C PHE A 221 12.06 -3.87 -20.00
N HIS A 222 12.84 -2.94 -20.55
CA HIS A 222 12.31 -1.79 -21.29
C HIS A 222 11.74 -2.19 -22.66
N SER A 223 11.09 -1.25 -23.36
CA SER A 223 10.33 -1.50 -24.60
C SER A 223 11.11 -2.26 -25.66
N ASP A 224 12.39 -1.93 -25.84
CA ASP A 224 13.22 -2.55 -26.86
C ASP A 224 13.58 -4.00 -26.48
N GLY A 225 13.89 -4.25 -25.21
CA GLY A 225 14.12 -5.60 -24.69
C GLY A 225 12.86 -6.47 -24.76
N VAL A 226 11.69 -5.91 -24.44
CA VAL A 226 10.40 -6.60 -24.57
C VAL A 226 10.07 -6.90 -26.03
N LYS A 227 10.33 -5.95 -26.93
CA LYS A 227 10.13 -6.14 -28.38
C LYS A 227 11.04 -7.21 -28.94
N GLU A 228 12.31 -7.24 -28.55
CA GLU A 228 13.27 -8.27 -28.97
C GLU A 228 12.86 -9.66 -28.46
N LYS A 229 12.45 -9.77 -27.19
CA LYS A 229 12.17 -11.06 -26.54
C LYS A 229 10.78 -11.62 -26.87
N TYR A 230 9.77 -10.76 -27.01
CA TYR A 230 8.35 -11.16 -27.10
C TYR A 230 7.60 -10.57 -28.31
N GLY A 231 8.24 -9.75 -29.14
CA GLY A 231 7.61 -9.09 -30.30
C GLY A 231 6.81 -7.83 -29.96
N GLY A 232 6.72 -7.44 -28.68
CA GLY A 232 6.03 -6.22 -28.21
C GLY A 232 5.26 -6.43 -26.91
N TYR A 233 4.59 -5.36 -26.45
CA TYR A 233 3.71 -5.42 -25.27
C TYR A 233 2.35 -6.06 -25.60
N ARG A 234 1.70 -6.62 -24.58
CA ARG A 234 0.31 -7.10 -24.68
C ARG A 234 -0.64 -5.93 -24.92
N THR A 235 -1.71 -6.17 -25.68
CA THR A 235 -2.67 -5.14 -26.13
C THR A 235 -4.11 -5.41 -25.69
N ASP A 236 -4.32 -6.43 -24.86
CA ASP A 236 -5.62 -6.91 -24.38
C ASP A 236 -6.16 -6.14 -23.15
N GLY A 237 -5.32 -5.32 -22.50
CA GLY A 237 -5.71 -4.49 -21.36
C GLY A 237 -6.68 -3.36 -21.74
N LYS A 238 -7.82 -3.26 -21.05
CA LYS A 238 -8.75 -2.14 -21.16
C LYS A 238 -8.50 -1.10 -20.05
N PRO A 239 -8.67 0.20 -20.30
CA PRO A 239 -8.50 1.22 -19.26
C PRO A 239 -9.48 1.05 -18.10
N ILE A 240 -9.00 1.29 -16.88
CA ILE A 240 -9.81 1.42 -15.67
C ILE A 240 -9.65 2.85 -15.18
N ASN A 241 -10.71 3.64 -15.25
CA ASN A 241 -10.67 5.06 -14.86
C ASN A 241 -11.17 5.22 -13.43
N VAL A 242 -10.44 5.97 -12.61
CA VAL A 242 -10.81 6.32 -11.24
C VAL A 242 -10.99 7.83 -11.19
N THR A 243 -12.21 8.30 -10.88
CA THR A 243 -12.58 9.72 -10.92
C THR A 243 -13.39 10.09 -9.69
N GLN A 244 -13.12 11.27 -9.10
CA GLN A 244 -13.93 11.85 -8.04
C GLN A 244 -14.49 13.21 -8.51
N PRO A 245 -15.67 13.23 -9.17
CA PRO A 245 -16.19 14.43 -9.82
C PRO A 245 -16.57 15.55 -8.85
N GLU A 246 -16.81 15.23 -7.58
CA GLU A 246 -17.15 16.17 -6.50
C GLU A 246 -15.93 16.50 -5.61
N GLY A 247 -14.73 16.05 -6.00
CA GLY A 247 -13.52 16.18 -5.19
C GLY A 247 -13.36 15.05 -4.16
N VAL A 248 -12.35 15.21 -3.30
CA VAL A 248 -12.00 14.25 -2.24
C VAL A 248 -12.76 14.55 -0.94
N SER A 249 -12.92 13.54 -0.08
CA SER A 249 -13.58 13.67 1.22
C SER A 249 -12.65 14.11 2.35
N PHE A 250 -11.33 13.89 2.21
CA PHE A 250 -10.36 14.36 3.17
C PHE A 250 -10.11 15.87 3.03
N LYS A 251 -9.71 16.50 4.14
CA LYS A 251 -9.33 17.92 4.18
C LYS A 251 -7.90 18.04 4.65
N MET A 252 -7.15 18.92 4.00
CA MET A 252 -5.77 19.26 4.34
C MET A 252 -5.72 20.70 4.86
N GLU A 253 -5.08 20.89 6.00
CA GLU A 253 -4.64 22.20 6.50
C GLU A 253 -3.13 22.13 6.75
N ASN A 254 -2.35 22.67 5.83
CA ASN A 254 -0.90 22.42 5.75
C ASN A 254 -0.62 20.91 5.73
N ASN A 255 0.09 20.39 6.73
CA ASN A 255 0.39 18.97 6.88
C ASN A 255 -0.59 18.23 7.81
N THR A 256 -1.63 18.88 8.32
CA THR A 256 -2.68 18.23 9.11
C THR A 256 -3.81 17.77 8.20
N ILE A 257 -4.21 16.51 8.36
CA ILE A 257 -5.29 15.88 7.61
C ILE A 257 -6.46 15.53 8.51
N GLU A 258 -7.67 15.71 8.00
CA GLU A 258 -8.93 15.24 8.58
C GLU A 258 -9.66 14.35 7.57
N TRP A 259 -10.01 13.14 7.96
CA TRP A 259 -10.71 12.17 7.11
C TRP A 259 -11.44 11.13 7.94
N SER A 260 -12.72 10.87 7.63
CA SER A 260 -13.55 9.84 8.29
C SER A 260 -13.33 9.75 9.81
N ASN A 261 -13.48 10.88 10.50
CA ASN A 261 -13.25 11.09 11.94
C ASN A 261 -11.80 11.03 12.42
N PHE A 262 -10.84 10.55 11.62
CA PHE A 262 -9.43 10.69 11.94
C PHE A 262 -8.95 12.12 11.79
N LYS A 263 -8.02 12.52 12.67
CA LYS A 263 -7.20 13.72 12.51
C LYS A 263 -5.77 13.42 12.91
N PHE A 264 -4.81 13.80 12.07
CA PHE A 264 -3.38 13.60 12.32
C PHE A 264 -2.50 14.54 11.49
N HIS A 265 -1.21 14.60 11.82
CA HIS A 265 -0.18 15.34 11.10
C HIS A 265 0.70 14.40 10.27
N VAL A 266 0.98 14.79 9.03
CA VAL A 266 1.87 14.10 8.08
C VAL A 266 3.21 14.83 8.05
N GLY A 267 4.14 14.35 8.86
CA GLY A 267 5.54 14.78 8.87
C GLY A 267 6.38 14.03 7.84
N PHE A 268 7.57 14.56 7.57
CA PHE A 268 8.57 13.93 6.73
C PHE A 268 9.98 14.30 7.19
N ASN A 269 10.92 13.34 7.21
CA ASN A 269 12.33 13.63 7.44
C ASN A 269 13.26 12.79 6.54
N TYR A 270 14.53 13.20 6.50
CA TYR A 270 15.57 12.61 5.64
C TYR A 270 15.80 11.10 5.86
N ARG A 271 15.49 10.59 7.06
CA ARG A 271 15.85 9.25 7.51
C ARG A 271 14.67 8.29 7.46
N GLU A 272 13.60 8.59 8.18
CA GLU A 272 12.40 7.75 8.32
C GLU A 272 11.47 7.88 7.11
N GLY A 273 11.58 8.97 6.34
CA GLY A 273 10.56 9.34 5.37
C GLY A 273 9.31 9.87 6.09
N ILE A 274 8.14 9.33 5.78
CA ILE A 274 6.84 9.69 6.38
C ILE A 274 6.85 9.40 7.89
N VAL A 275 6.40 10.39 8.67
CA VAL A 275 6.17 10.28 10.12
C VAL A 275 4.75 10.75 10.42
N LEU A 276 3.92 9.89 10.98
CA LEU A 276 2.54 10.23 11.32
C LEU A 276 2.44 10.59 12.81
N SER A 277 1.88 11.76 13.11
CA SER A 277 1.87 12.29 14.48
C SER A 277 0.48 12.77 14.91
N ASP A 278 0.25 12.82 16.21
CA ASP A 278 -1.02 13.28 16.83
C ASP A 278 -2.27 12.61 16.22
N ILE A 279 -2.22 11.28 16.09
CA ILE A 279 -3.31 10.48 15.54
C ILE A 279 -4.44 10.40 16.56
N THR A 280 -5.58 10.95 16.19
CA THR A 280 -6.81 11.00 16.99
C THR A 280 -8.01 10.53 16.18
N TYR A 281 -9.09 10.16 16.87
CA TYR A 281 -10.37 9.82 16.26
C TYR A 281 -11.51 10.59 16.96
N ASN A 282 -12.38 11.24 16.19
CA ASN A 282 -13.55 11.94 16.68
C ASN A 282 -14.72 10.96 16.86
N ASP A 283 -14.89 10.48 18.10
CA ASP A 283 -15.96 9.58 18.50
C ASP A 283 -17.20 10.41 18.88
N HIS A 284 -17.96 10.83 17.86
CA HIS A 284 -19.19 11.63 17.98
C HIS A 284 -19.07 12.88 18.87
N GLY A 285 -18.02 13.67 18.67
CA GLY A 285 -17.71 14.89 19.41
C GLY A 285 -16.67 14.70 20.52
N ASN A 286 -16.37 13.45 20.90
CA ASN A 286 -15.27 13.14 21.80
C ASN A 286 -14.00 12.82 20.99
N VAL A 287 -13.06 13.77 20.91
CA VAL A 287 -11.78 13.56 20.21
C VAL A 287 -10.84 12.75 21.09
N ARG A 288 -10.59 11.50 20.68
CA ARG A 288 -9.83 10.52 21.47
C ARG A 288 -8.46 10.26 20.84
N PRO A 289 -7.35 10.41 21.59
CA PRO A 289 -6.03 10.08 21.09
C PRO A 289 -5.85 8.58 20.86
N ILE A 290 -5.05 8.24 19.85
CA ILE A 290 -4.66 6.86 19.51
C ILE A 290 -3.14 6.73 19.58
N PHE A 291 -2.41 7.47 18.74
CA PHE A 291 -0.95 7.43 18.68
C PHE A 291 -0.37 8.84 18.69
N HIS A 292 0.64 9.08 19.51
CA HIS A 292 1.38 10.34 19.49
C HIS A 292 2.30 10.42 18.26
N ARG A 293 2.97 9.31 17.90
CA ARG A 293 3.88 9.23 16.76
C ARG A 293 3.98 7.78 16.22
N MET A 294 4.03 7.61 14.91
CA MET A 294 4.23 6.33 14.23
C MET A 294 5.12 6.49 12.99
N SER A 295 6.12 5.63 12.83
CA SER A 295 7.03 5.63 11.68
C SER A 295 7.81 4.32 11.53
N LEU A 296 8.36 4.07 10.34
CA LEU A 296 9.46 3.12 10.17
C LEU A 296 10.75 3.80 10.63
N CYS A 297 11.39 3.23 11.65
CA CYS A 297 12.53 3.86 12.32
C CYS A 297 13.88 3.20 12.01
N GLU A 298 13.87 1.98 11.47
CA GLU A 298 15.05 1.30 10.95
C GLU A 298 14.65 0.14 10.03
N MET A 299 15.59 -0.31 9.20
CA MET A 299 15.49 -1.55 8.43
C MET A 299 16.81 -2.33 8.51
N ILE A 300 16.78 -3.63 8.19
CA ILE A 300 17.98 -4.40 7.87
C ILE A 300 17.68 -5.41 6.77
N VAL A 301 18.58 -5.53 5.79
CA VAL A 301 18.49 -6.47 4.67
C VAL A 301 19.65 -7.49 4.70
N PRO A 302 19.67 -8.44 5.66
CA PRO A 302 20.81 -9.34 5.82
C PRO A 302 20.82 -10.43 4.74
N TYR A 303 21.92 -10.54 3.99
CA TYR A 303 22.13 -11.62 3.03
C TYR A 303 22.72 -12.87 3.70
N GLY A 304 22.34 -14.04 3.20
CA GLY A 304 22.64 -15.35 3.78
C GLY A 304 23.85 -16.07 3.19
N CYS A 305 24.59 -15.48 2.25
CA CYS A 305 25.79 -16.10 1.68
C CYS A 305 27.01 -15.86 2.59
N PRO A 306 27.64 -16.91 3.16
CA PRO A 306 28.74 -16.76 4.10
C PRO A 306 30.08 -16.45 3.42
N ASP A 307 30.17 -16.63 2.10
CA ASP A 307 31.40 -16.39 1.34
C ASP A 307 31.83 -14.93 1.46
N TYR A 308 33.14 -14.72 1.56
CA TYR A 308 33.72 -13.39 1.62
C TYR A 308 33.65 -12.72 0.23
N PRO A 309 33.22 -11.43 0.12
CA PRO A 309 32.94 -10.48 1.20
C PRO A 309 31.45 -10.31 1.56
N HIS A 310 30.58 -11.24 1.19
CA HIS A 310 29.12 -11.05 1.22
C HIS A 310 28.52 -10.89 2.62
N HIS A 311 29.24 -11.26 3.68
CA HIS A 311 28.88 -10.93 5.06
C HIS A 311 28.66 -9.42 5.29
N ARG A 312 29.24 -8.54 4.46
CA ARG A 312 29.02 -7.08 4.50
C ARG A 312 27.70 -6.62 3.89
N LYS A 313 26.98 -7.50 3.17
CA LYS A 313 25.65 -7.21 2.63
C LYS A 313 24.59 -7.42 3.71
N HIS A 314 24.37 -6.39 4.51
CA HIS A 314 23.32 -6.33 5.52
C HIS A 314 22.89 -4.88 5.75
N ALA A 315 22.57 -4.20 4.65
CA ALA A 315 22.28 -2.77 4.65
C ALA A 315 21.18 -2.43 5.66
N LEU A 316 21.40 -1.40 6.47
CA LEU A 316 20.37 -0.80 7.30
C LEU A 316 19.85 0.45 6.58
N ASP A 317 19.01 0.24 5.59
CA ASP A 317 18.70 1.24 4.54
C ASP A 317 18.27 2.61 5.11
N ILE A 318 17.42 2.60 6.15
CA ILE A 318 16.98 3.81 6.84
C ILE A 318 18.16 4.51 7.52
N GLY A 319 18.96 3.79 8.31
CA GLY A 319 20.09 4.37 9.06
C GLY A 319 21.35 4.69 8.26
N GLU A 320 21.58 4.02 7.14
CA GLU A 320 22.79 4.16 6.32
C GLU A 320 22.62 5.07 5.10
N TYR A 321 21.38 5.21 4.58
CA TYR A 321 21.09 6.01 3.38
C TYR A 321 19.92 6.98 3.59
N GLY A 322 18.87 6.56 4.31
CA GLY A 322 17.70 7.37 4.63
C GLY A 322 16.56 7.22 3.63
N ALA A 323 15.41 6.72 4.07
CA ALA A 323 14.20 6.57 3.25
C ALA A 323 13.68 7.92 2.72
N GLY A 324 14.02 9.03 3.39
CA GLY A 324 13.73 10.37 2.90
C GLY A 324 14.69 10.82 1.79
N PHE A 325 16.00 10.61 1.96
CA PHE A 325 16.97 10.90 0.91
C PHE A 325 16.77 10.03 -0.35
N MET A 326 16.37 8.78 -0.18
CA MET A 326 16.12 7.84 -1.26
C MET A 326 14.73 7.98 -1.90
N THR A 327 13.87 8.86 -1.38
CA THR A 327 12.48 8.98 -1.84
C THR A 327 12.40 9.44 -3.30
N ASN A 328 11.51 8.83 -4.07
CA ASN A 328 11.27 9.21 -5.45
C ASN A 328 10.33 10.43 -5.52
N SER A 329 10.39 11.12 -6.66
CA SER A 329 9.38 12.10 -7.05
C SER A 329 8.22 11.37 -7.73
N LEU A 330 7.09 11.22 -7.05
CA LEU A 330 5.98 10.38 -7.52
C LEU A 330 5.17 11.08 -8.63
N ALA A 331 5.00 10.39 -9.76
CA ALA A 331 4.30 10.91 -10.92
C ALA A 331 2.79 10.63 -10.87
N LEU A 332 2.00 11.64 -11.24
CA LEU A 332 0.55 11.54 -11.33
C LEU A 332 0.13 10.52 -12.39
N GLY A 333 -0.72 9.56 -12.02
CA GLY A 333 -1.27 8.55 -12.93
C GLY A 333 -0.36 7.34 -13.20
N CYS A 334 0.88 7.36 -12.73
CA CYS A 334 1.82 6.23 -12.81
C CYS A 334 1.97 5.55 -11.44
N ASP A 335 2.55 6.26 -10.46
CA ASP A 335 2.80 5.72 -9.11
C ASP A 335 1.54 5.79 -8.25
N CYS A 336 0.77 6.87 -8.40
CA CYS A 336 -0.49 7.10 -7.72
C CYS A 336 -1.63 7.36 -8.70
N LYS A 337 -2.74 6.63 -8.55
CA LYS A 337 -3.88 6.67 -9.48
C LYS A 337 -5.14 7.19 -8.79
N GLY A 338 -5.80 8.16 -9.40
CA GLY A 338 -7.02 8.79 -8.87
C GLY A 338 -6.85 10.29 -8.73
N VAL A 339 -7.47 10.89 -7.70
CA VAL A 339 -7.32 12.31 -7.36
C VAL A 339 -6.34 12.45 -6.22
N ILE A 340 -5.15 12.97 -6.52
CA ILE A 340 -3.99 12.91 -5.62
C ILE A 340 -3.66 14.28 -5.04
N HIS A 341 -3.39 14.34 -3.74
CA HIS A 341 -2.73 15.45 -3.06
C HIS A 341 -1.28 15.07 -2.75
N TYR A 342 -0.33 15.95 -3.07
CA TYR A 342 1.09 15.68 -2.86
C TYR A 342 1.72 16.60 -1.82
N LEU A 343 2.68 16.08 -1.06
CA LEU A 343 3.59 16.87 -0.24
C LEU A 343 5.02 16.74 -0.78
N ASP A 344 5.74 17.85 -0.79
CA ASP A 344 7.17 17.90 -1.12
C ASP A 344 8.00 17.58 0.13
N ALA A 345 9.21 17.06 -0.08
CA ALA A 345 10.21 16.88 0.97
C ALA A 345 11.37 17.85 0.80
N HIS A 346 11.88 18.39 1.92
CA HIS A 346 13.02 19.30 1.94
C HIS A 346 14.16 18.75 2.79
N MET A 347 15.36 18.73 2.25
CA MET A 347 16.58 18.26 2.92
C MET A 347 17.76 19.19 2.58
N VAL A 348 18.97 18.85 3.04
CA VAL A 348 20.18 19.65 2.80
C VAL A 348 21.12 18.94 1.81
N ASN A 349 21.72 19.71 0.90
CA ASN A 349 22.88 19.29 0.10
C ASN A 349 24.18 19.40 0.90
N LYS A 350 25.25 18.81 0.37
CA LYS A 350 26.59 18.87 0.96
C LYS A 350 27.12 20.28 1.15
N ASP A 351 26.77 21.19 0.24
CA ASP A 351 27.15 22.60 0.32
C ASP A 351 26.32 23.41 1.33
N GLY A 352 25.22 22.86 1.85
CA GLY A 352 24.31 23.52 2.78
C GLY A 352 23.09 24.19 2.12
N SER A 353 22.93 24.08 0.80
CA SER A 353 21.73 24.51 0.08
C SER A 353 20.56 23.54 0.33
N PRO A 354 19.30 24.01 0.36
CA PRO A 354 18.15 23.13 0.50
C PRO A 354 17.87 22.42 -0.82
N ILE A 355 17.60 21.12 -0.75
CA ILE A 355 17.04 20.33 -1.85
C ILE A 355 15.56 20.09 -1.64
N THR A 356 14.84 19.98 -2.75
CA THR A 356 13.42 19.62 -2.75
C THR A 356 13.21 18.39 -3.60
N VAL A 357 12.67 17.33 -3.01
CA VAL A 357 12.08 16.22 -3.76
C VAL A 357 10.60 16.55 -3.91
N LYS A 358 10.22 16.88 -5.15
CA LYS A 358 8.83 17.16 -5.49
C LYS A 358 7.99 15.91 -5.35
N ASN A 359 6.73 16.04 -4.94
CA ASN A 359 5.79 14.93 -4.91
C ASN A 359 6.31 13.70 -4.12
N ALA A 360 7.04 13.94 -3.02
CA ALA A 360 7.67 12.87 -2.24
C ALA A 360 6.64 12.00 -1.50
N VAL A 361 5.54 12.61 -1.05
CA VAL A 361 4.41 11.92 -0.41
C VAL A 361 3.17 12.08 -1.27
N CYS A 362 2.46 10.99 -1.48
CA CYS A 362 1.19 10.92 -2.17
C CYS A 362 0.07 10.60 -1.17
N ILE A 363 -1.01 11.37 -1.24
CA ILE A 363 -2.18 11.27 -0.36
C ILE A 363 -3.44 11.20 -1.23
N HIS A 364 -4.22 10.14 -1.06
CA HIS A 364 -5.50 9.96 -1.76
C HIS A 364 -6.40 8.98 -1.02
N GLU A 365 -7.64 8.87 -1.44
CA GLU A 365 -8.58 7.86 -0.93
C GLU A 365 -9.04 6.91 -2.04
N GLU A 366 -9.28 5.66 -1.66
CA GLU A 366 -9.68 4.59 -2.58
C GLU A 366 -10.88 3.82 -2.03
N ASP A 367 -11.67 3.23 -2.92
CA ASP A 367 -12.64 2.20 -2.56
C ASP A 367 -11.90 0.97 -2.01
N ASP A 368 -12.43 0.41 -0.92
CA ASP A 368 -11.88 -0.78 -0.24
C ASP A 368 -12.93 -1.90 -0.12
N GLY A 369 -13.87 -1.95 -1.06
CA GLY A 369 -14.92 -2.97 -1.10
C GLY A 369 -16.03 -2.77 -0.07
N ILE A 370 -16.35 -3.82 0.70
CA ILE A 370 -17.47 -3.82 1.65
C ILE A 370 -16.97 -3.46 3.04
N LEU A 371 -17.57 -2.43 3.65
CA LEU A 371 -17.35 -2.09 5.06
C LEU A 371 -18.12 -3.05 5.96
N TYR A 372 -19.43 -3.17 5.71
CA TYR A 372 -20.28 -4.19 6.34
C TYR A 372 -21.50 -4.51 5.47
N LYS A 373 -22.04 -5.71 5.67
CA LYS A 373 -23.27 -6.17 5.04
C LYS A 373 -24.01 -7.13 5.96
N HIS A 374 -25.34 -7.03 5.99
CA HIS A 374 -26.20 -8.06 6.54
C HIS A 374 -27.52 -8.13 5.77
N SER A 375 -28.07 -9.34 5.63
CA SER A 375 -29.38 -9.58 5.01
C SER A 375 -30.14 -10.67 5.77
N ASP A 376 -31.44 -10.51 5.98
CA ASP A 376 -32.28 -11.50 6.66
C ASP A 376 -32.84 -12.52 5.66
N PHE A 377 -32.60 -13.81 5.88
CA PHE A 377 -33.08 -14.86 4.98
C PHE A 377 -34.62 -15.03 4.98
N ARG A 378 -35.31 -14.55 6.03
CA ARG A 378 -36.75 -14.80 6.25
C ARG A 378 -37.66 -14.19 5.19
N ASP A 379 -37.20 -13.15 4.50
CA ASP A 379 -37.92 -12.47 3.43
C ASP A 379 -37.16 -12.53 2.10
N ASP A 380 -36.39 -13.61 1.89
CA ASP A 380 -35.56 -13.81 0.71
C ASP A 380 -34.52 -12.69 0.53
N TYR A 381 -33.90 -12.28 1.65
CA TYR A 381 -32.84 -11.26 1.72
C TYR A 381 -33.26 -9.86 1.28
N ARG A 382 -34.56 -9.58 1.24
CA ARG A 382 -35.08 -8.23 0.98
C ARG A 382 -34.72 -7.28 2.10
N THR A 383 -34.83 -7.72 3.35
CA THR A 383 -34.21 -7.00 4.47
C THR A 383 -32.70 -7.06 4.30
N SER A 384 -32.07 -5.93 3.98
CA SER A 384 -30.65 -5.88 3.66
C SER A 384 -30.07 -4.52 3.95
N THR A 385 -28.84 -4.46 4.46
CA THR A 385 -28.06 -3.22 4.55
C THR A 385 -26.63 -3.50 4.10
N VAL A 386 -26.11 -2.64 3.23
CA VAL A 386 -24.78 -2.74 2.64
C VAL A 386 -24.12 -1.37 2.68
N ALA A 387 -22.97 -1.26 3.35
CA ALA A 387 -22.11 -0.10 3.29
C ALA A 387 -20.78 -0.46 2.63
N ARG A 388 -20.32 0.38 1.70
CA ARG A 388 -19.00 0.25 1.09
C ARG A 388 -17.94 0.92 1.95
N ALA A 389 -16.71 0.41 1.86
CA ALA A 389 -15.56 0.98 2.54
C ALA A 389 -14.79 1.91 1.60
N SER A 390 -14.26 2.98 2.17
CA SER A 390 -13.16 3.75 1.60
C SER A 390 -11.97 3.72 2.56
N LYS A 391 -10.77 3.82 2.02
CA LYS A 391 -9.54 3.99 2.81
C LYS A 391 -8.80 5.24 2.37
N LEU A 392 -8.20 5.92 3.33
CA LEU A 392 -7.23 6.99 3.07
C LEU A 392 -5.82 6.38 3.04
N ILE A 393 -5.04 6.76 2.05
CA ILE A 393 -3.68 6.27 1.81
C ILE A 393 -2.71 7.45 1.91
N VAL A 394 -1.67 7.29 2.72
CA VAL A 394 -0.51 8.19 2.75
C VAL A 394 0.71 7.36 2.41
N SER A 395 1.34 7.63 1.27
CA SER A 395 2.38 6.76 0.72
C SER A 395 3.62 7.49 0.23
N GLN A 396 4.75 6.78 0.25
CA GLN A 396 5.98 7.14 -0.45
C GLN A 396 6.56 5.91 -1.15
N ILE A 397 7.44 6.15 -2.13
CA ILE A 397 8.29 5.11 -2.73
C ILE A 397 9.73 5.60 -2.62
N PHE A 398 10.64 4.75 -2.18
CA PHE A 398 12.07 5.06 -2.15
C PHE A 398 12.91 3.95 -2.78
N THR A 399 14.00 4.34 -3.44
CA THR A 399 14.92 3.44 -4.16
C THR A 399 16.23 3.30 -3.40
N ALA A 400 16.53 2.09 -2.95
CA ALA A 400 17.81 1.72 -2.36
C ALA A 400 18.63 0.94 -3.39
N ALA A 401 19.33 1.69 -4.26
CA ALA A 401 20.06 1.16 -5.41
C ALA A 401 19.19 0.23 -6.29
N ASN A 402 19.27 -1.08 -6.08
CA ASN A 402 18.56 -2.08 -6.86
C ASN A 402 17.10 -2.29 -6.44
N TYR A 403 16.72 -2.01 -5.19
CA TYR A 403 15.36 -2.26 -4.68
C TYR A 403 14.50 -1.00 -4.59
N GLU A 404 13.21 -1.16 -4.84
CA GLU A 404 12.17 -0.17 -4.55
C GLU A 404 11.29 -0.64 -3.38
N TYR A 405 11.07 0.28 -2.44
CA TYR A 405 10.18 0.07 -1.30
C TYR A 405 9.00 1.03 -1.39
N CYS A 406 7.81 0.50 -1.64
CA CYS A 406 6.58 1.28 -1.64
C CYS A 406 5.90 1.16 -0.26
N ILE A 407 5.83 2.26 0.49
CA ILE A 407 5.30 2.32 1.85
C ILE A 407 3.92 2.98 1.83
N TYR A 408 2.90 2.30 2.36
CA TYR A 408 1.52 2.78 2.37
C TYR A 408 0.92 2.72 3.79
N TYR A 409 0.64 3.87 4.39
CA TYR A 409 -0.17 3.96 5.61
C TYR A 409 -1.64 4.13 5.24
N ASN A 410 -2.45 3.12 5.53
CA ASN A 410 -3.87 3.07 5.20
C ASN A 410 -4.71 3.30 6.46
N PHE A 411 -5.61 4.28 6.43
CA PHE A 411 -6.62 4.53 7.46
C PHE A 411 -7.97 4.04 6.95
N MET A 412 -8.72 3.30 7.78
CA MET A 412 -9.98 2.64 7.40
C MET A 412 -11.16 3.16 8.22
N GLN A 413 -12.37 3.15 7.62
CA GLN A 413 -13.58 3.69 8.27
C GLN A 413 -14.03 2.90 9.52
N ASP A 414 -13.52 1.68 9.74
CA ASP A 414 -13.74 0.92 10.98
C ASP A 414 -12.81 1.37 12.13
N GLY A 415 -12.00 2.40 11.91
CA GLY A 415 -11.00 2.91 12.85
C GLY A 415 -9.66 2.15 12.82
N SER A 416 -9.49 1.16 11.94
CA SER A 416 -8.22 0.44 11.80
C SER A 416 -7.16 1.27 11.04
N ILE A 417 -5.90 1.02 11.36
CA ILE A 417 -4.73 1.57 10.65
C ILE A 417 -3.89 0.40 10.15
N LYS A 418 -3.57 0.36 8.85
CA LYS A 418 -2.76 -0.70 8.23
C LYS A 418 -1.53 -0.11 7.54
N LEU A 419 -0.35 -0.60 7.92
CA LEU A 419 0.86 -0.40 7.15
C LEU A 419 0.97 -1.53 6.13
N GLU A 420 1.06 -1.16 4.85
CA GLU A 420 1.36 -2.07 3.75
C GLU A 420 2.69 -1.66 3.13
N VAL A 421 3.59 -2.62 2.96
CA VAL A 421 4.87 -2.44 2.26
C VAL A 421 4.84 -3.32 1.03
N LYS A 422 5.22 -2.77 -0.13
CA LYS A 422 5.45 -3.54 -1.36
C LYS A 422 6.92 -3.47 -1.71
N LEU A 423 7.53 -4.64 -1.89
CA LEU A 423 8.90 -4.79 -2.36
C LEU A 423 8.85 -5.03 -3.86
N THR A 424 9.55 -4.23 -4.65
CA THR A 424 9.73 -4.43 -6.10
C THR A 424 11.12 -3.92 -6.48
N GLY A 425 11.41 -3.76 -7.76
CA GLY A 425 12.74 -3.43 -8.24
C GLY A 425 13.50 -4.66 -8.68
N ILE A 426 14.80 -4.68 -8.48
CA ILE A 426 15.70 -5.67 -9.06
C ILE A 426 16.47 -6.38 -7.93
N LEU A 427 16.61 -7.70 -8.05
CA LEU A 427 17.43 -8.49 -7.13
C LEU A 427 18.88 -8.00 -7.09
N ASN A 428 19.50 -7.98 -5.90
CA ASN A 428 20.97 -7.90 -5.83
C ASN A 428 21.57 -9.21 -6.37
N THR A 429 22.48 -9.08 -7.34
CA THR A 429 23.10 -10.22 -8.00
C THR A 429 24.62 -10.23 -7.86
N TYR A 430 25.19 -11.43 -7.87
CA TYR A 430 26.61 -11.69 -7.93
C TYR A 430 26.92 -12.78 -8.96
N VAL A 431 28.13 -12.81 -9.48
CA VAL A 431 28.50 -13.69 -10.59
C VAL A 431 28.67 -15.15 -10.17
N CYS A 432 28.15 -16.08 -10.98
CA CYS A 432 28.38 -17.52 -10.90
C CYS A 432 28.84 -18.11 -12.24
N SER A 433 29.43 -19.31 -12.22
CA SER A 433 29.87 -20.03 -13.42
C SER A 433 28.76 -20.86 -14.07
N ASP A 434 28.89 -21.13 -15.38
CA ASP A 434 27.88 -21.81 -16.21
C ASP A 434 27.73 -23.32 -15.99
N GLU A 435 28.73 -23.98 -15.36
CA GLU A 435 28.77 -25.43 -15.23
C GLU A 435 29.02 -25.86 -13.77
N GLY A 436 28.14 -26.71 -13.22
CA GLY A 436 28.36 -27.42 -11.95
C GLY A 436 28.47 -26.57 -10.69
N SER A 437 28.24 -25.26 -10.78
CA SER A 437 28.30 -24.34 -9.64
C SER A 437 27.10 -24.57 -8.72
N GLU A 438 27.32 -25.19 -7.56
CA GLU A 438 26.34 -25.15 -6.48
C GLU A 438 26.30 -23.71 -5.92
N VAL A 439 25.40 -22.87 -6.45
CA VAL A 439 25.02 -21.59 -5.81
C VAL A 439 24.23 -21.85 -4.52
N GLY A 440 23.59 -23.03 -4.46
CA GLY A 440 22.90 -23.53 -3.28
C GLY A 440 23.91 -23.92 -2.20
N PRO A 441 23.51 -23.84 -0.91
CA PRO A 441 22.17 -23.52 -0.43
C PRO A 441 21.92 -22.00 -0.22
N TRP A 442 22.80 -21.11 -0.72
CA TRP A 442 22.83 -19.69 -0.32
C TRP A 442 22.23 -18.71 -1.34
N GLY A 443 21.84 -19.18 -2.52
CA GLY A 443 21.21 -18.38 -3.55
C GLY A 443 20.66 -19.22 -4.69
N THR A 444 20.13 -18.53 -5.70
CA THR A 444 19.48 -19.12 -6.88
C THR A 444 20.08 -18.54 -8.16
N ILE A 445 20.32 -19.39 -9.15
CA ILE A 445 20.64 -18.93 -10.51
C ILE A 445 19.33 -18.45 -11.16
N VAL A 446 19.15 -17.12 -11.24
CA VAL A 446 17.93 -16.50 -11.81
C VAL A 446 18.07 -16.17 -13.30
N TYR A 447 19.31 -16.14 -13.78
CA TYR A 447 19.71 -15.95 -15.17
C TYR A 447 21.11 -16.58 -15.37
N PRO A 448 21.53 -16.98 -16.58
CA PRO A 448 22.90 -17.46 -16.81
C PRO A 448 23.96 -16.54 -16.18
N ASN A 449 24.95 -17.14 -15.53
CA ASN A 449 25.97 -16.48 -14.71
C ASN A 449 25.51 -15.55 -13.57
N THR A 450 24.21 -15.53 -13.23
CA THR A 450 23.63 -14.56 -12.30
C THR A 450 23.06 -15.25 -11.08
N ASN A 451 23.78 -15.16 -9.95
CA ASN A 451 23.36 -15.69 -8.66
C ASN A 451 22.70 -14.60 -7.80
N ALA A 452 21.44 -14.80 -7.44
CA ALA A 452 20.75 -13.98 -6.46
C ALA A 452 20.82 -14.67 -5.08
N HIS A 453 21.51 -14.05 -4.13
CA HIS A 453 21.68 -14.62 -2.79
C HIS A 453 20.40 -14.50 -1.96
N ASN A 454 20.13 -15.50 -1.12
CA ASN A 454 19.06 -15.48 -0.12
C ASN A 454 19.25 -14.29 0.82
N HIS A 455 18.15 -13.65 1.25
CA HIS A 455 18.19 -12.52 2.16
C HIS A 455 16.86 -12.33 2.90
N GLN A 456 16.85 -11.46 3.91
CA GLN A 456 15.60 -11.02 4.57
C GLN A 456 15.41 -9.53 4.31
N HIS A 457 14.17 -9.05 4.36
CA HIS A 457 13.85 -7.63 4.50
C HIS A 457 13.14 -7.45 5.82
N LEU A 458 13.81 -6.89 6.83
CA LEU A 458 13.25 -6.67 8.17
C LEU A 458 13.10 -5.17 8.44
N PHE A 459 11.98 -4.79 9.02
CA PHE A 459 11.57 -3.42 9.29
C PHE A 459 11.29 -3.25 10.78
N SER A 460 11.63 -2.08 11.33
CA SER A 460 11.28 -1.70 12.70
C SER A 460 10.21 -0.61 12.68
N LEU A 461 8.96 -0.99 12.93
CA LEU A 461 7.85 -0.05 13.14
C LEU A 461 7.89 0.48 14.58
N ARG A 462 8.10 1.78 14.73
CA ARG A 462 8.04 2.49 16.02
C ARG A 462 6.64 3.03 16.23
N ILE A 463 6.00 2.66 17.33
CA ILE A 463 4.68 3.11 17.74
C ILE A 463 4.79 3.76 19.11
N HIS A 464 4.46 5.05 19.20
CA HIS A 464 4.32 5.78 20.46
C HIS A 464 2.82 5.93 20.78
N PRO A 465 2.23 5.00 21.55
CA PRO A 465 0.81 5.01 21.87
C PRO A 465 0.40 6.17 22.78
N ARG A 466 -0.84 6.59 22.60
CA ARG A 466 -1.59 7.45 23.52
C ARG A 466 -3.06 7.00 23.52
N ILE A 467 -3.28 5.70 23.70
CA ILE A 467 -4.59 5.07 23.56
C ILE A 467 -5.56 5.70 24.57
N ASP A 468 -6.58 6.39 24.08
CA ASP A 468 -7.61 7.05 24.89
C ASP A 468 -7.02 7.96 26.01
N GLY A 469 -5.84 8.52 25.77
CA GLY A 469 -5.07 9.34 26.71
C GLY A 469 -3.71 8.74 27.11
N ASP A 470 -3.07 9.39 28.09
CA ASP A 470 -1.75 9.00 28.62
C ASP A 470 -1.83 7.87 29.65
N GLY A 471 -0.69 7.21 29.90
CA GLY A 471 -0.60 6.01 30.74
C GLY A 471 -1.11 4.79 30.00
N ASN A 472 -0.23 4.12 29.26
CA ASN A 472 -0.57 2.94 28.49
C ASN A 472 0.28 1.74 28.93
N SER A 473 -0.24 0.55 28.62
CA SER A 473 0.45 -0.72 28.81
C SER A 473 0.42 -1.52 27.51
N ALA A 474 1.30 -2.52 27.42
CA ALA A 474 1.31 -3.48 26.34
C ALA A 474 1.13 -4.91 26.85
N ALA A 475 0.61 -5.81 26.01
CA ALA A 475 0.44 -7.23 26.36
C ALA A 475 0.52 -8.14 25.14
N ALA A 476 1.04 -9.34 25.31
CA ALA A 476 0.82 -10.45 24.38
C ALA A 476 -0.56 -11.07 24.61
N VAL A 477 -1.24 -11.47 23.53
CA VAL A 477 -2.53 -12.14 23.56
C VAL A 477 -2.45 -13.42 22.75
N ASP A 478 -2.54 -14.56 23.44
CA ASP A 478 -2.44 -15.90 22.88
C ASP A 478 -3.80 -16.60 22.93
N ALA A 479 -4.22 -17.26 21.83
CA ALA A 479 -5.32 -18.21 21.91
C ALA A 479 -4.88 -19.43 22.73
N ALA A 480 -5.66 -19.78 23.76
CA ALA A 480 -5.38 -20.88 24.66
C ALA A 480 -6.59 -21.81 24.74
N ARG A 481 -6.33 -23.12 24.73
CA ARG A 481 -7.35 -24.12 25.09
C ARG A 481 -7.73 -23.95 26.55
N SER A 482 -8.98 -24.28 26.90
CA SER A 482 -9.38 -24.45 28.29
C SER A 482 -8.38 -25.39 28.99
N PRO A 483 -7.97 -25.10 30.24
CA PRO A 483 -7.06 -25.98 30.98
C PRO A 483 -7.71 -27.33 31.32
N TYR A 484 -9.04 -27.44 31.20
CA TYR A 484 -9.79 -28.66 31.50
C TYR A 484 -9.90 -29.57 30.26
N PRO A 485 -9.69 -30.89 30.39
CA PRO A 485 -9.81 -31.83 29.28
C PRO A 485 -11.27 -32.08 28.88
N THR A 486 -11.49 -32.67 27.71
CA THR A 486 -12.80 -33.19 27.29
C THR A 486 -13.35 -34.17 28.32
N GLY A 487 -14.63 -34.05 28.66
CA GLY A 487 -15.30 -34.86 29.68
C GLY A 487 -15.21 -34.28 31.11
N HIS A 488 -14.39 -33.26 31.35
CA HIS A 488 -14.39 -32.52 32.61
C HIS A 488 -15.66 -31.65 32.72
N GLN A 489 -16.18 -31.42 33.93
CA GLN A 489 -17.43 -30.66 34.12
C GLN A 489 -17.38 -29.25 33.48
N GLU A 490 -16.25 -28.57 33.58
CA GLU A 490 -15.96 -27.22 33.07
C GLU A 490 -15.60 -27.20 31.56
N ASN A 491 -15.43 -28.37 30.92
CA ASN A 491 -15.17 -28.49 29.48
C ASN A 491 -15.69 -29.82 28.91
N MET A 492 -16.95 -30.14 29.20
CA MET A 492 -17.54 -31.47 28.93
C MET A 492 -17.31 -31.95 27.50
N TYR A 493 -17.43 -31.04 26.52
CA TYR A 493 -17.31 -31.37 25.10
C TYR A 493 -15.97 -30.93 24.49
N GLY A 494 -15.00 -30.49 25.29
CA GLY A 494 -13.66 -30.14 24.82
C GLY A 494 -13.56 -28.86 23.97
N ASN A 495 -14.67 -28.12 23.82
CA ASN A 495 -14.77 -26.97 22.92
C ASN A 495 -14.28 -25.65 23.55
N GLY A 496 -13.98 -25.62 24.84
CA GLY A 496 -13.57 -24.40 25.54
C GLY A 496 -12.20 -23.89 25.10
N PHE A 497 -12.13 -22.61 24.75
CA PHE A 497 -10.90 -21.85 24.51
C PHE A 497 -11.09 -20.40 24.95
N TYR A 498 -9.99 -19.67 25.14
CA TYR A 498 -10.01 -18.27 25.57
C TYR A 498 -8.77 -17.52 25.07
N ALA A 499 -8.79 -16.19 25.18
CA ALA A 499 -7.63 -15.34 24.90
C ALA A 499 -6.84 -15.11 26.21
N LYS A 500 -5.66 -15.73 26.32
CA LYS A 500 -4.74 -15.53 27.44
C LYS A 500 -3.96 -14.24 27.21
N LYS A 501 -4.23 -13.22 28.02
CA LYS A 501 -3.54 -11.93 27.99
C LYS A 501 -2.41 -11.89 29.01
N THR A 502 -1.19 -11.63 28.55
CA THR A 502 0.01 -11.50 29.39
C THR A 502 0.47 -10.05 29.32
N VAL A 503 0.18 -9.26 30.36
CA VAL A 503 0.59 -7.86 30.45
C VAL A 503 2.09 -7.77 30.72
N PHE A 504 2.78 -6.92 29.98
CA PHE A 504 4.21 -6.69 30.17
C PHE A 504 4.40 -5.69 31.30
N LYS A 505 5.12 -6.10 32.34
CA LYS A 505 5.42 -5.23 33.49
C LYS A 505 6.75 -4.53 33.31
N THR A 506 7.72 -5.26 32.76
CA THR A 506 9.09 -4.79 32.51
C THR A 506 9.44 -4.92 31.04
N ILE A 507 10.46 -4.19 30.57
CA ILE A 507 10.99 -4.33 29.21
C ILE A 507 11.23 -5.82 28.87
N LYS A 508 11.81 -6.58 29.80
CA LYS A 508 12.12 -8.00 29.61
C LYS A 508 10.87 -8.85 29.28
N ASP A 509 9.72 -8.54 29.87
CA ASP A 509 8.46 -9.25 29.59
C ASP A 509 7.95 -9.00 28.18
N SER A 510 8.29 -7.84 27.60
CA SER A 510 7.81 -7.43 26.27
C SER A 510 8.53 -8.10 25.11
N LYS A 511 9.75 -8.59 25.35
CA LYS A 511 10.60 -9.27 24.37
C LYS A 511 9.97 -10.58 23.92
N THR A 512 9.15 -10.50 22.89
CA THR A 512 8.26 -11.59 22.48
C THR A 512 8.26 -11.76 20.97
N ASN A 513 8.13 -13.01 20.53
CA ASN A 513 8.02 -13.36 19.11
C ASN A 513 6.58 -13.72 18.74
N TYR A 514 6.27 -13.61 17.44
CA TYR A 514 5.05 -14.17 16.89
C TYR A 514 5.01 -15.69 17.05
N GLU A 515 3.86 -16.21 17.47
CA GLU A 515 3.63 -17.64 17.68
C GLU A 515 2.41 -18.06 16.87
N SER A 516 2.64 -18.76 15.76
CA SER A 516 1.57 -19.22 14.88
C SER A 516 0.64 -20.24 15.57
N SER A 517 1.18 -21.05 16.48
CA SER A 517 0.42 -22.06 17.24
C SER A 517 -0.64 -21.47 18.17
N THR A 518 -0.49 -20.21 18.59
CA THR A 518 -1.44 -19.49 19.43
C THR A 518 -2.12 -18.33 18.69
N GLY A 519 -1.78 -18.10 17.42
CA GLY A 519 -2.23 -16.93 16.66
C GLY A 519 -1.94 -15.62 17.41
N ARG A 520 -0.73 -15.48 17.96
CA ARG A 520 -0.39 -14.37 18.86
C ARG A 520 -0.65 -13.01 18.23
N SER A 521 -1.22 -12.11 19.02
CA SER A 521 -1.35 -10.68 18.74
C SER A 521 -0.85 -9.87 19.94
N TRP A 522 -0.71 -8.54 19.80
CA TRP A 522 -0.34 -7.66 20.90
C TRP A 522 -1.37 -6.56 21.09
N ASP A 523 -1.70 -6.23 22.34
CA ASP A 523 -2.57 -5.09 22.66
C ASP A 523 -1.71 -3.93 23.17
N LEU A 524 -1.93 -2.73 22.62
CA LEU A 524 -1.59 -1.45 23.25
C LEU A 524 -2.88 -0.93 23.89
N PHE A 525 -2.90 -0.65 25.19
CA PHE A 525 -4.16 -0.34 25.89
C PHE A 525 -4.00 0.64 27.05
N ASN A 526 -5.10 1.30 27.39
CA ASN A 526 -5.18 2.18 28.55
C ASN A 526 -5.81 1.46 29.75
N PRO A 527 -5.05 1.09 30.79
CA PRO A 527 -5.58 0.34 31.93
C PRO A 527 -6.60 1.14 32.76
N LYS A 528 -6.59 2.48 32.67
CA LYS A 528 -7.47 3.38 33.43
C LYS A 528 -8.83 3.60 32.76
N LYS A 529 -9.01 3.18 31.50
CA LYS A 529 -10.23 3.41 30.71
C LYS A 529 -10.92 2.08 30.40
N LEU A 530 -11.84 1.68 31.27
CA LEU A 530 -12.63 0.46 31.05
C LEU A 530 -13.83 0.74 30.15
N HIS A 531 -13.94 -0.06 29.10
CA HIS A 531 -15.08 -0.06 28.20
C HIS A 531 -16.37 -0.42 28.96
N PRO A 532 -17.46 0.33 28.82
CA PRO A 532 -18.65 0.18 29.67
C PRO A 532 -19.37 -1.15 29.49
N TYR A 533 -19.33 -1.77 28.30
CA TYR A 533 -19.98 -3.07 28.05
C TYR A 533 -19.06 -4.25 28.37
N SER A 534 -17.96 -4.42 27.62
CA SER A 534 -17.04 -5.56 27.79
C SER A 534 -16.23 -5.54 29.10
N LYS A 535 -16.18 -4.42 29.82
CA LYS A 535 -15.33 -4.21 31.01
C LYS A 535 -13.83 -4.44 30.75
N LYS A 536 -13.40 -4.38 29.49
CA LYS A 536 -12.00 -4.47 29.07
C LYS A 536 -11.44 -3.07 28.86
N PRO A 537 -10.13 -2.85 29.02
CA PRO A 537 -9.52 -1.56 28.71
C PRO A 537 -9.64 -1.23 27.22
N ALA A 538 -9.79 0.06 26.90
CA ALA A 538 -9.70 0.56 25.53
C ALA A 538 -8.33 0.21 24.93
N SER A 539 -8.31 -0.35 23.73
CA SER A 539 -7.08 -0.86 23.12
C SER A 539 -7.03 -0.74 21.60
N TYR A 540 -5.81 -0.66 21.07
CA TYR A 540 -5.51 -1.00 19.69
C TYR A 540 -4.69 -2.29 19.67
N LYS A 541 -5.18 -3.29 18.94
CA LYS A 541 -4.54 -4.60 18.76
C LYS A 541 -3.66 -4.59 17.52
N LEU A 542 -2.38 -4.85 17.68
CA LEU A 542 -1.44 -5.21 16.62
C LEU A 542 -1.68 -6.66 16.19
N VAL A 543 -2.11 -6.81 14.94
CA VAL A 543 -2.26 -8.07 14.21
C VAL A 543 -1.19 -8.08 13.12
N SER A 544 -0.17 -8.92 13.29
CA SER A 544 0.96 -9.03 12.38
C SER A 544 1.46 -10.46 12.34
N THR A 545 1.59 -11.03 11.14
CA THR A 545 2.01 -12.43 10.92
C THR A 545 3.25 -12.55 10.05
N PHE A 546 3.64 -11.48 9.34
CA PHE A 546 4.88 -11.38 8.59
C PHE A 546 6.05 -11.09 9.54
N CYS A 547 6.33 -12.04 10.42
CA CYS A 547 7.27 -11.88 11.53
C CYS A 547 8.35 -12.98 11.48
N PRO A 548 9.15 -13.06 10.39
CA PRO A 548 10.22 -14.04 10.33
C PRO A 548 11.23 -13.78 11.47
N PRO A 549 11.77 -14.83 12.10
CA PRO A 549 12.90 -14.64 13.00
C PRO A 549 14.10 -14.11 12.21
N LEU A 550 14.95 -13.31 12.85
CA LEU A 550 16.27 -13.02 12.29
C LEU A 550 17.06 -14.34 12.18
N LEU A 551 17.44 -14.72 10.96
CA LEU A 551 18.14 -15.98 10.70
C LEU A 551 19.64 -15.91 11.00
N ALA A 552 20.20 -14.70 11.00
CA ALA A 552 21.61 -14.48 11.36
C ALA A 552 21.85 -14.92 12.81
N GLN A 553 22.90 -15.73 13.02
CA GLN A 553 23.19 -16.34 14.32
C GLN A 553 23.44 -15.30 15.42
N PRO A 554 23.10 -15.59 16.69
CA PRO A 554 23.52 -14.77 17.83
C PRO A 554 25.03 -14.46 17.79
N GLY A 555 25.37 -13.19 18.00
CA GLY A 555 26.76 -12.71 17.95
C GLY A 555 27.29 -12.37 16.56
N SER A 556 26.57 -12.72 15.49
CA SER A 556 26.90 -12.29 14.12
C SER A 556 26.78 -10.78 13.93
N LEU A 557 27.39 -10.25 12.87
CA LEU A 557 27.38 -8.82 12.57
C LEU A 557 25.95 -8.25 12.39
N PRO A 558 25.03 -8.87 11.60
CA PRO A 558 23.64 -8.43 11.54
C PRO A 558 22.93 -8.47 12.90
N TYR A 559 23.12 -9.55 13.67
CA TYR A 559 22.52 -9.72 15.00
C TYR A 559 22.95 -8.64 15.99
N LYS A 560 24.21 -8.20 15.91
CA LYS A 560 24.76 -7.13 16.75
C LYS A 560 24.29 -5.74 16.30
N ARG A 561 24.32 -5.44 15.00
CA ARG A 561 23.98 -4.12 14.44
C ARG A 561 22.47 -3.83 14.43
N ALA A 562 21.64 -4.85 14.30
CA ALA A 562 20.18 -4.76 14.35
C ALA A 562 19.62 -5.51 15.55
N SER A 563 20.07 -5.17 16.77
CA SER A 563 19.63 -5.85 18.00
C SER A 563 18.11 -5.82 18.25
N TRP A 564 17.39 -4.89 17.62
CA TRP A 564 15.93 -4.81 17.62
C TRP A 564 15.26 -5.91 16.81
N ALA A 565 15.94 -6.47 15.80
CA ALA A 565 15.40 -7.53 14.93
C ALA A 565 15.40 -8.92 15.60
N ASN A 566 15.97 -9.03 16.81
CA ASN A 566 16.07 -10.28 17.56
C ASN A 566 14.74 -10.72 18.18
N ASP A 567 13.79 -9.79 18.30
CA ASP A 567 12.47 -10.00 18.91
C ASP A 567 11.40 -9.36 18.02
N THR A 568 10.23 -10.00 17.84
CA THR A 568 9.10 -9.43 17.07
C THR A 568 8.54 -8.16 17.71
N VAL A 569 8.51 -8.10 19.05
CA VAL A 569 8.09 -6.93 19.82
C VAL A 569 9.10 -6.66 20.92
N THR A 570 9.44 -5.38 21.09
CA THR A 570 10.10 -4.84 22.28
C THR A 570 9.43 -3.54 22.67
N VAL A 571 9.12 -3.37 23.95
CA VAL A 571 8.48 -2.17 24.52
C VAL A 571 9.42 -1.55 25.54
N ILE A 572 9.66 -0.25 25.41
CA ILE A 572 10.52 0.52 26.30
C ILE A 572 9.77 1.73 26.88
N PRO A 573 10.21 2.29 28.02
CA PRO A 573 9.72 3.59 28.48
C PRO A 573 10.07 4.70 27.49
N TYR A 574 9.14 5.62 27.26
CA TYR A 574 9.42 6.86 26.53
C TYR A 574 10.33 7.77 27.37
N GLN A 575 11.26 8.47 26.70
CA GLN A 575 12.12 9.46 27.33
C GLN A 575 11.73 10.85 26.86
N ASP A 576 11.00 11.59 27.71
CA ASP A 576 10.53 12.95 27.41
C ASP A 576 11.66 13.96 27.62
N ILE A 577 12.47 14.16 26.58
CA ILE A 577 13.62 15.07 26.59
C ILE A 577 13.27 16.30 25.77
N LYS A 578 13.26 17.48 26.41
CA LYS A 578 13.00 18.76 25.76
C LYS A 578 13.94 18.98 24.57
N ALA A 579 13.43 19.61 23.52
CA ALA A 579 14.18 19.78 22.26
C ALA A 579 15.56 20.41 22.44
N ILE A 580 15.69 21.37 23.38
CA ILE A 580 16.93 22.11 23.63
C ILE A 580 17.85 21.44 24.68
N ASP A 581 17.30 20.56 25.52
CA ASP A 581 17.99 19.94 26.66
C ASP A 581 18.55 18.54 26.34
N ALA A 582 18.63 18.15 25.06
CA ALA A 582 19.24 16.88 24.67
C ALA A 582 20.74 16.86 25.07
N ALA A 583 21.01 16.42 26.30
CA ALA A 583 22.32 16.46 26.94
C ALA A 583 23.30 15.42 26.37
N ASP A 584 22.79 14.34 25.75
CA ASP A 584 23.60 13.34 25.03
C ASP A 584 23.89 13.76 23.58
N HIS A 585 24.76 13.00 22.92
CA HIS A 585 25.08 13.10 21.50
C HIS A 585 23.89 12.61 20.64
N GLY A 586 23.46 13.43 19.66
CA GLY A 586 22.53 13.05 18.59
C GLY A 586 21.10 13.63 18.64
N TYR A 587 20.25 13.11 17.73
CA TYR A 587 18.91 13.64 17.43
C TYR A 587 17.87 13.38 18.52
N ASP A 588 17.62 12.13 18.92
CA ASP A 588 16.72 11.80 20.04
C ASP A 588 17.05 10.41 20.60
N ARG A 589 16.82 10.19 21.90
CA ARG A 589 17.24 8.97 22.57
C ARG A 589 16.40 7.77 22.22
N THR A 590 15.12 7.87 21.86
CA THR A 590 14.23 6.69 21.67
C THR A 590 13.56 6.63 20.28
N ILE A 591 14.29 7.01 19.22
CA ILE A 591 13.81 6.91 17.83
C ILE A 591 14.53 5.81 17.06
N TYR A 592 15.86 5.87 16.93
CA TYR A 592 16.62 4.97 16.05
C TYR A 592 17.19 3.75 16.77
N PRO A 593 16.63 2.53 16.58
CA PRO A 593 16.98 1.35 17.36
C PRO A 593 18.36 0.75 17.04
N SER A 594 19.00 1.17 15.94
CA SER A 594 20.42 0.90 15.64
C SER A 594 21.36 2.06 15.97
N GLY A 595 20.86 3.11 16.64
CA GLY A 595 21.62 4.30 17.01
C GLY A 595 21.59 5.42 15.98
N ASN A 596 22.13 6.57 16.37
CA ASN A 596 22.10 7.79 15.56
C ASN A 596 22.98 7.69 14.31
N HIS A 597 24.10 6.97 14.37
CA HIS A 597 25.09 6.85 13.30
C HIS A 597 25.39 5.38 13.05
N VAL A 598 24.84 4.82 11.96
CA VAL A 598 24.80 3.37 11.74
C VAL A 598 25.96 2.88 10.89
N CYS A 599 26.40 3.66 9.90
CA CYS A 599 27.50 3.29 9.01
C CYS A 599 28.75 2.90 9.80
N GLN A 600 29.34 1.75 9.48
CA GLN A 600 30.58 1.24 10.07
C GLN A 600 30.55 0.99 11.59
N TRP A 601 29.39 1.02 12.22
CA TRP A 601 29.28 0.55 13.60
C TRP A 601 29.42 -0.97 13.65
N SER A 602 30.32 -1.48 14.48
CA SER A 602 30.58 -2.93 14.64
C SER A 602 29.41 -3.72 15.26
N GLY A 603 28.41 -3.00 15.77
CA GLY A 603 27.36 -3.58 16.58
C GLY A 603 27.76 -3.80 18.03
N ASP A 604 28.97 -3.43 18.47
CA ASP A 604 29.40 -3.54 19.88
C ASP A 604 29.04 -2.28 20.69
N GLY A 605 28.91 -2.43 22.02
CA GLY A 605 28.58 -1.32 22.94
C GLY A 605 27.09 -1.10 23.17
N MET A 606 26.73 -0.19 24.08
CA MET A 606 25.34 0.11 24.43
C MET A 606 24.78 1.20 23.54
N VAL A 607 24.29 0.82 22.37
CA VAL A 607 23.72 1.72 21.34
C VAL A 607 22.30 1.28 21.00
N GLY A 608 21.43 2.25 20.70
CA GLY A 608 20.06 2.02 20.25
C GLY A 608 19.27 1.12 21.19
N MET A 609 18.58 0.11 20.65
CA MET A 609 17.75 -0.82 21.39
C MET A 609 18.50 -1.49 22.55
N ARG A 610 19.78 -1.85 22.37
CA ARG A 610 20.57 -2.45 23.45
C ARG A 610 20.76 -1.50 24.64
N LYS A 611 20.95 -0.19 24.38
CA LYS A 611 21.05 0.83 25.43
C LYS A 611 19.73 0.99 26.17
N TRP A 612 18.60 0.96 25.46
CA TRP A 612 17.28 1.19 26.05
C TRP A 612 16.77 0.00 26.85
N VAL A 613 17.03 -1.21 26.34
CA VAL A 613 16.73 -2.45 27.07
C VAL A 613 17.61 -2.53 28.31
N ALA A 614 18.92 -2.27 28.20
CA ALA A 614 19.88 -2.43 29.29
C ALA A 614 19.75 -3.82 29.96
N ASP A 615 19.39 -3.89 31.24
CA ASP A 615 19.12 -5.16 31.95
C ASP A 615 17.67 -5.66 31.80
N GLY A 616 16.81 -4.88 31.15
CA GLY A 616 15.40 -5.15 30.89
C GLY A 616 14.48 -4.91 32.08
N SER A 617 14.96 -4.34 33.18
CA SER A 617 14.21 -4.22 34.45
C SER A 617 13.26 -3.03 34.51
N ALA A 618 13.40 -2.04 33.63
CA ALA A 618 12.58 -0.83 33.67
C ALA A 618 11.09 -1.15 33.46
N GLU A 619 10.24 -0.48 34.24
CA GLU A 619 8.78 -0.67 34.23
C GLU A 619 8.13 -0.04 32.99
N ILE A 620 7.14 -0.75 32.43
CA ILE A 620 6.40 -0.35 31.22
C ILE A 620 4.88 -0.59 31.36
N GLU A 621 4.39 -0.80 32.59
CA GLU A 621 2.96 -0.90 32.89
C GLU A 621 2.43 0.47 33.33
N ASP A 622 1.32 0.91 32.73
CA ASP A 622 0.60 2.14 33.03
C ASP A 622 1.46 3.42 33.01
N THR A 623 2.33 3.51 32.00
CA THR A 623 3.28 4.62 31.82
C THR A 623 3.34 5.08 30.36
N ASP A 624 4.20 6.05 30.06
CA ASP A 624 4.46 6.45 28.68
C ASP A 624 5.46 5.47 28.05
N ILE A 625 5.04 4.76 27.02
CA ILE A 625 5.79 3.66 26.42
C ILE A 625 6.00 3.89 24.93
N VAL A 626 6.99 3.22 24.35
CA VAL A 626 7.21 3.11 22.91
C VAL A 626 7.35 1.63 22.57
N MET A 627 6.56 1.16 21.61
CA MET A 627 6.65 -0.19 21.06
C MET A 627 7.47 -0.16 19.76
N PHE A 628 8.42 -1.08 19.65
CA PHE A 628 9.12 -1.39 18.42
C PHE A 628 8.66 -2.77 17.96
N HIS A 629 8.12 -2.83 16.74
CA HIS A 629 7.64 -4.04 16.12
C HIS A 629 8.53 -4.39 14.91
N THR A 630 9.17 -5.56 15.00
CA THR A 630 9.96 -6.14 13.91
C THR A 630 9.06 -7.00 13.03
N PHE A 631 9.00 -6.70 11.75
CA PHE A 631 8.24 -7.45 10.74
C PHE A 631 9.00 -7.48 9.41
N GLY A 632 8.61 -8.35 8.48
CA GLY A 632 9.34 -8.51 7.23
C GLY A 632 9.11 -9.83 6.52
N ILE A 633 10.01 -10.18 5.62
CA ILE A 633 10.02 -11.46 4.89
C ILE A 633 11.41 -12.10 4.88
N THR A 634 11.44 -13.39 4.56
CA THR A 634 12.64 -14.11 4.13
C THR A 634 12.48 -14.42 2.66
N HIS A 635 13.35 -13.85 1.83
CA HIS A 635 13.31 -13.98 0.38
C HIS A 635 14.32 -15.02 -0.10
N PHE A 636 13.80 -16.07 -0.73
CA PHE A 636 14.57 -17.04 -1.50
C PHE A 636 14.31 -16.74 -2.98
N PRO A 637 15.22 -16.03 -3.67
CA PRO A 637 14.96 -15.55 -5.02
C PRO A 637 14.61 -16.66 -6.00
N ALA A 638 13.74 -16.35 -6.96
CA ALA A 638 13.35 -17.23 -8.06
C ALA A 638 13.52 -16.54 -9.42
N PRO A 639 13.57 -17.27 -10.55
CA PRO A 639 13.63 -16.67 -11.88
C PRO A 639 12.48 -15.70 -12.18
N GLU A 640 11.30 -15.90 -11.58
CA GLU A 640 10.14 -15.01 -11.68
C GLU A 640 10.41 -13.60 -11.15
N ASP A 641 11.39 -13.45 -10.26
CA ASP A 641 11.80 -12.18 -9.68
C ASP A 641 12.77 -11.40 -10.61
N PHE A 642 13.14 -11.97 -11.77
CA PHE A 642 14.19 -11.44 -12.65
C PHE A 642 13.69 -11.21 -14.09
N CYS A 643 14.04 -10.11 -14.76
CA CYS A 643 14.99 -9.05 -14.41
C CYS A 643 14.43 -7.87 -13.61
N VAL A 644 13.12 -7.86 -13.34
CA VAL A 644 12.46 -6.94 -12.41
C VAL A 644 11.42 -7.73 -11.64
N MET A 645 11.45 -7.62 -10.32
CA MET A 645 10.66 -8.38 -9.38
C MET A 645 9.22 -7.86 -9.32
N PRO A 646 8.21 -8.74 -9.52
CA PRO A 646 6.83 -8.40 -9.20
C PRO A 646 6.66 -7.99 -7.74
N ALA A 647 5.73 -7.08 -7.46
CA ALA A 647 5.55 -6.55 -6.11
C ALA A 647 5.16 -7.65 -5.09
N GLU A 648 6.02 -7.90 -4.09
CA GLU A 648 5.73 -8.75 -2.93
C GLU A 648 5.20 -7.90 -1.77
N LYS A 649 4.09 -8.31 -1.15
CA LYS A 649 3.34 -7.49 -0.18
C LYS A 649 3.54 -7.97 1.25
N ILE A 650 3.70 -7.01 2.17
CA ILE A 650 3.83 -7.21 3.61
C ILE A 650 2.80 -6.32 4.31
N GLU A 651 2.07 -6.84 5.28
CA GLU A 651 0.99 -6.11 5.96
C GLU A 651 1.09 -6.20 7.48
N VAL A 652 0.82 -5.07 8.14
CA VAL A 652 0.71 -4.93 9.60
C VAL A 652 -0.56 -4.15 9.92
N LEU A 653 -1.41 -4.66 10.81
CA LEU A 653 -2.72 -4.08 11.10
C LEU A 653 -2.86 -3.70 12.59
N LEU A 654 -3.28 -2.47 12.86
CA LEU A 654 -3.63 -1.96 14.19
C LEU A 654 -5.15 -1.74 14.25
N ARG A 655 -5.86 -2.57 15.02
CA ARG A 655 -7.33 -2.56 15.08
C ARG A 655 -7.86 -2.05 16.41
N PRO A 656 -8.87 -1.17 16.43
CA PRO A 656 -9.54 -0.79 17.68
C PRO A 656 -10.27 -1.99 18.28
N ARG A 657 -9.99 -2.33 19.55
CA ARG A 657 -10.69 -3.39 20.30
C ARG A 657 -11.10 -2.84 21.66
N ASN A 658 -12.40 -2.91 21.97
CA ASN A 658 -12.97 -2.27 23.17
C ASN A 658 -12.70 -0.75 23.24
N PHE A 659 -12.35 -0.12 22.12
CA PHE A 659 -12.13 1.32 22.04
C PHE A 659 -13.46 2.03 21.87
N PHE A 660 -14.24 1.65 20.85
CA PHE A 660 -15.60 2.14 20.57
C PHE A 660 -16.67 1.29 21.26
N LEU A 661 -17.85 1.89 21.50
CA LEU A 661 -19.02 1.23 22.09
C LEU A 661 -19.63 0.15 21.19
N GLU A 662 -19.56 0.39 19.88
CA GLU A 662 -20.09 -0.46 18.83
C GLU A 662 -19.25 -0.27 17.55
N ASN A 663 -19.73 -0.78 16.42
CA ASN A 663 -19.06 -0.57 15.15
C ASN A 663 -19.04 0.93 14.80
N PRO A 664 -17.86 1.58 14.71
CA PRO A 664 -17.75 3.03 14.48
C PRO A 664 -18.10 3.45 13.05
N GLY A 665 -18.31 2.50 12.14
CA GLY A 665 -18.71 2.78 10.76
C GLY A 665 -20.22 2.80 10.52
N LEU A 666 -21.07 2.59 11.54
CA LEU A 666 -22.53 2.46 11.34
C LEU A 666 -23.22 3.74 10.84
N ASP A 667 -22.59 4.90 11.01
CA ASP A 667 -23.05 6.19 10.49
C ASP A 667 -22.52 6.51 9.09
N VAL A 668 -21.69 5.64 8.51
CA VAL A 668 -21.35 5.69 7.08
C VAL A 668 -22.61 5.39 6.29
N VAL A 669 -22.97 6.31 5.39
CA VAL A 669 -24.19 6.19 4.57
C VAL A 669 -24.16 4.86 3.81
N PRO A 670 -25.10 3.94 4.06
CA PRO A 670 -25.14 2.67 3.34
C PRO A 670 -25.37 2.91 1.85
N SER A 671 -24.69 2.15 1.01
CA SER A 671 -24.93 2.10 -0.44
C SER A 671 -26.33 1.56 -0.76
N HIS A 672 -26.84 0.67 0.09
CA HIS A 672 -28.20 0.15 0.02
C HIS A 672 -28.70 -0.17 1.42
N THR A 673 -29.95 0.18 1.72
CA THR A 673 -30.62 -0.26 2.96
C THR A 673 -32.12 -0.45 2.73
N MET A 674 -32.65 -1.55 3.25
CA MET A 674 -34.06 -1.90 3.30
C MET A 674 -34.34 -2.63 4.61
N THR A 675 -35.27 -2.09 5.40
CA THR A 675 -35.77 -2.73 6.62
C THR A 675 -36.85 -3.76 6.28
N THR A 676 -37.11 -4.68 7.21
CA THR A 676 -38.20 -5.65 7.08
C THR A 676 -39.57 -4.99 6.93
N SER A 677 -39.78 -3.83 7.55
CA SER A 677 -41.05 -3.10 7.43
C SER A 677 -41.25 -2.51 6.04
N GLU A 678 -40.19 -2.04 5.39
CA GLU A 678 -40.19 -1.53 4.02
C GLU A 678 -40.37 -2.68 3.02
N ALA A 679 -39.65 -3.78 3.20
CA ALA A 679 -39.81 -4.99 2.39
C ALA A 679 -41.27 -5.50 2.42
N ARG A 680 -41.92 -5.48 3.59
CA ARG A 680 -43.35 -5.84 3.72
C ARG A 680 -44.29 -4.84 3.05
N LYS A 681 -44.03 -3.53 3.15
CA LYS A 681 -44.83 -2.50 2.47
C LYS A 681 -44.76 -2.66 0.94
N ILE A 682 -43.60 -2.99 0.39
CA ILE A 682 -43.43 -3.26 -1.05
C ILE A 682 -44.33 -4.44 -1.47
N ILE A 683 -44.36 -5.52 -0.68
CA ILE A 683 -45.22 -6.69 -0.94
C ILE A 683 -46.71 -6.32 -0.88
N THR A 684 -47.11 -5.44 0.04
CA THR A 684 -48.53 -5.19 0.36
C THR A 684 -49.13 -4.04 -0.45
N ALA A 685 -48.34 -3.04 -0.81
CA ALA A 685 -48.80 -1.79 -1.42
C ALA A 685 -48.30 -1.55 -2.86
N GLY A 686 -47.35 -2.35 -3.36
CA GLY A 686 -46.80 -2.17 -4.73
C GLY A 686 -46.03 -0.86 -4.94
N VAL A 687 -45.60 -0.18 -3.88
CA VAL A 687 -44.85 1.09 -3.93
C VAL A 687 -43.41 0.85 -3.49
N GLU A 688 -42.45 1.04 -4.41
CA GLU A 688 -41.02 1.02 -4.11
C GLU A 688 -40.58 2.36 -3.48
N HIS A 689 -40.45 2.40 -2.16
CA HIS A 689 -39.61 3.39 -1.50
C HIS A 689 -38.30 2.70 -1.08
N ILE A 690 -37.33 2.66 -2.00
CA ILE A 690 -35.99 2.15 -1.74
C ILE A 690 -35.04 3.35 -1.62
N THR A 691 -34.43 3.54 -0.44
CA THR A 691 -33.26 4.43 -0.31
C THR A 691 -32.03 3.68 -0.81
N SER A 692 -31.77 3.79 -2.11
CA SER A 692 -30.58 3.25 -2.76
C SER A 692 -29.67 4.40 -3.17
N THR A 693 -28.47 4.45 -2.60
CA THR A 693 -27.35 5.29 -3.06
C THR A 693 -26.37 4.46 -3.88
N THR A 694 -26.80 3.29 -4.36
CA THR A 694 -26.04 2.42 -5.27
C THR A 694 -25.41 3.27 -6.35
N ASP A 695 -24.11 3.09 -6.54
CA ASP A 695 -23.37 3.90 -7.48
C ASP A 695 -23.99 3.73 -8.88
N LYS A 696 -24.11 4.85 -9.61
CA LYS A 696 -24.73 4.88 -10.94
C LYS A 696 -23.76 4.43 -12.05
N THR A 697 -22.56 4.01 -11.68
CA THR A 697 -21.43 3.75 -12.59
C THR A 697 -21.18 2.25 -12.81
N SER A 698 -21.47 1.43 -11.81
CA SER A 698 -21.35 -0.02 -11.82
C SER A 698 -22.37 -0.62 -12.77
N LYS A 699 -21.89 -1.49 -13.65
CA LYS A 699 -22.68 -2.20 -14.65
C LYS A 699 -22.21 -3.65 -14.70
N LEU A 700 -23.09 -4.55 -15.10
CA LEU A 700 -22.70 -5.93 -15.35
C LEU A 700 -21.67 -5.96 -16.49
N ALA A 701 -20.50 -6.57 -16.25
CA ALA A 701 -19.47 -6.73 -17.28
C ALA A 701 -19.98 -7.52 -18.50
N PHE A 702 -20.92 -8.43 -18.24
CA PHE A 702 -21.66 -9.20 -19.22
C PHE A 702 -23.14 -9.16 -18.89
N SER A 703 -23.74 -7.95 -18.88
CA SER A 703 -25.16 -7.88 -19.21
C SER A 703 -25.29 -8.29 -20.68
N GLY A 704 -26.22 -9.18 -21.02
CA GLY A 704 -26.77 -9.16 -22.38
C GLY A 704 -27.09 -7.70 -22.70
N SER A 705 -26.42 -7.16 -23.70
CA SER A 705 -26.13 -5.75 -23.92
C SER A 705 -27.27 -4.80 -23.58
N SER A 706 -27.17 -4.00 -22.52
CA SER A 706 -28.02 -2.81 -22.37
C SER A 706 -27.51 -1.72 -23.32
N CYS A 707 -27.90 -1.77 -24.59
CA CYS A 707 -27.64 -0.74 -25.59
C CYS A 707 -28.76 -0.72 -26.63
N GLY A 708 -29.82 0.07 -26.34
CA GLY A 708 -30.94 0.38 -27.24
C GLY A 708 -31.94 -0.77 -27.41
N CYS A 709 -33.11 -0.65 -26.77
CA CYS A 709 -34.19 -1.65 -26.76
C CYS A 709 -34.64 -2.14 -28.16
N ASN A 710 -34.47 -1.34 -29.22
CA ASN A 710 -34.73 -1.76 -30.60
C ASN A 710 -33.87 -2.96 -31.06
N LYS A 711 -32.61 -3.06 -30.62
CA LYS A 711 -31.71 -4.16 -31.03
C LYS A 711 -32.08 -5.50 -30.40
N HIS A 712 -32.84 -5.52 -29.30
CA HIS A 712 -33.20 -6.77 -28.61
C HIS A 712 -34.29 -7.55 -29.33
N VAL A 713 -35.26 -6.85 -29.92
CA VAL A 713 -36.29 -7.49 -30.75
C VAL A 713 -35.67 -8.05 -32.03
N ASP A 714 -34.84 -7.25 -32.72
CA ASP A 714 -34.10 -7.70 -33.89
C ASP A 714 -33.20 -8.90 -33.57
N GLN A 715 -32.44 -8.83 -32.47
CA GLN A 715 -31.57 -9.93 -32.06
C GLN A 715 -32.37 -11.18 -31.70
N ALA A 716 -33.49 -11.06 -30.99
CA ALA A 716 -34.35 -12.19 -30.66
C ALA A 716 -34.90 -12.90 -31.91
N ILE A 717 -35.21 -12.13 -32.96
CA ILE A 717 -35.69 -12.64 -34.26
C ILE A 717 -34.53 -13.24 -35.08
N LEU A 718 -33.34 -12.65 -35.01
CA LEU A 718 -32.16 -13.05 -35.78
C LEU A 718 -31.36 -14.18 -35.15
N SER A 719 -31.43 -14.38 -33.83
CA SER A 719 -30.59 -15.35 -33.10
C SER A 719 -31.13 -16.78 -33.12
N GLU A 720 -32.36 -16.99 -33.59
CA GLU A 720 -33.07 -18.27 -33.50
C GLU A 720 -33.37 -18.85 -34.89
N ASP A 721 -32.60 -19.87 -35.27
CA ASP A 721 -32.71 -20.53 -36.58
C ASP A 721 -33.54 -21.82 -36.57
N GLU A 722 -33.80 -22.38 -35.39
CA GLU A 722 -34.43 -23.70 -35.24
C GLU A 722 -35.77 -23.69 -34.50
N ARG A 723 -36.06 -22.62 -33.76
CA ARG A 723 -37.26 -22.46 -32.92
C ARG A 723 -38.12 -21.30 -33.40
N LEU A 724 -39.43 -21.38 -33.14
CA LEU A 724 -40.34 -20.28 -33.36
C LEU A 724 -40.13 -19.19 -32.29
N VAL A 725 -39.87 -17.96 -32.72
CA VAL A 725 -39.77 -16.80 -31.84
C VAL A 725 -41.15 -16.20 -31.68
N ILE A 726 -41.60 -16.07 -30.43
CA ILE A 726 -42.90 -15.51 -30.06
C ILE A 726 -42.62 -14.22 -29.30
N ILE A 727 -43.15 -13.10 -29.75
CA ILE A 727 -42.95 -11.80 -29.11
C ILE A 727 -44.29 -11.22 -28.71
N ARG A 728 -44.50 -11.03 -27.41
CA ARG A 728 -45.62 -10.29 -26.84
C ARG A 728 -45.24 -8.82 -26.75
N PHE A 729 -45.94 -7.96 -27.49
CA PHE A 729 -45.87 -6.52 -27.41
C PHE A 729 -47.00 -5.95 -26.56
N GLY A 730 -46.68 -5.06 -25.62
CA GLY A 730 -47.64 -4.22 -24.88
C GLY A 730 -47.07 -3.75 -23.54
N ARG A 731 -47.80 -2.93 -22.78
CA ARG A 731 -47.31 -2.40 -21.49
C ARG A 731 -47.63 -3.37 -20.35
N ASP A 732 -46.72 -3.52 -19.40
CA ASP A 732 -46.92 -4.44 -18.26
C ASP A 732 -48.07 -3.99 -17.33
N SER A 733 -48.46 -2.71 -17.39
CA SER A 733 -49.63 -2.19 -16.69
C SER A 733 -50.96 -2.64 -17.30
N ASP A 734 -51.00 -3.00 -18.58
CA ASP A 734 -52.23 -3.35 -19.28
C ASP A 734 -52.79 -4.71 -18.81
N LYS A 735 -54.11 -4.77 -18.61
CA LYS A 735 -54.79 -5.97 -18.10
C LYS A 735 -54.61 -7.16 -19.03
N ASP A 736 -54.75 -6.93 -20.33
CA ASP A 736 -54.70 -8.00 -21.33
C ASP A 736 -53.28 -8.54 -21.51
N CYS A 737 -52.25 -7.70 -21.36
CA CYS A 737 -50.85 -8.14 -21.29
C CYS A 737 -50.60 -9.06 -20.10
N ARG A 738 -51.05 -8.69 -18.90
CA ARG A 738 -50.87 -9.52 -17.70
C ARG A 738 -51.54 -10.89 -17.80
N LEU A 739 -52.76 -10.94 -18.36
CA LEU A 739 -53.47 -12.20 -18.58
C LEU A 739 -52.73 -13.08 -19.60
N MET A 740 -52.23 -12.47 -20.68
CA MET A 740 -51.49 -13.18 -21.71
C MET A 740 -50.12 -13.68 -21.22
N ASP A 741 -49.43 -12.88 -20.41
CA ASP A 741 -48.15 -13.24 -19.81
C ASP A 741 -48.30 -14.45 -18.87
N GLU A 742 -49.38 -14.51 -18.09
CA GLU A 742 -49.68 -15.67 -17.24
C GLU A 742 -49.87 -16.95 -18.08
N LEU A 743 -50.52 -16.86 -19.25
CA LEU A 743 -50.69 -17.99 -20.16
C LEU A 743 -49.36 -18.40 -20.80
N LEU A 744 -48.60 -17.44 -21.31
CA LEU A 744 -47.28 -17.68 -21.89
C LEU A 744 -46.33 -18.32 -20.87
N TYR A 745 -46.35 -17.86 -19.63
CA TYR A 745 -45.58 -18.44 -18.53
C TYR A 745 -45.98 -19.90 -18.26
N LYS A 746 -47.28 -20.21 -18.20
CA LYS A 746 -47.80 -21.57 -17.97
C LYS A 746 -47.39 -22.56 -19.08
N ILE A 747 -47.20 -22.10 -20.31
CA ILE A 747 -46.86 -22.96 -21.44
C ILE A 747 -45.37 -22.97 -21.80
N ALA A 748 -44.58 -22.00 -21.31
CA ALA A 748 -43.18 -21.81 -21.69
C ALA A 748 -42.35 -23.11 -21.60
N GLU A 749 -42.48 -23.85 -20.51
CA GLU A 749 -41.77 -25.12 -20.30
C GLU A 749 -42.20 -26.23 -21.27
N LYS A 750 -43.47 -26.23 -21.69
CA LYS A 750 -44.02 -27.22 -22.62
C LYS A 750 -43.58 -26.98 -24.07
N ILE A 751 -43.34 -25.72 -24.44
CA ILE A 751 -43.00 -25.34 -25.82
C ILE A 751 -41.50 -25.10 -26.04
N LYS A 752 -40.67 -25.06 -24.98
CA LYS A 752 -39.25 -24.66 -25.01
C LYS A 752 -38.37 -25.35 -26.06
N ASN A 753 -38.72 -26.58 -26.43
CA ASN A 753 -37.98 -27.39 -27.40
C ASN A 753 -38.17 -26.91 -28.85
N PHE A 754 -39.23 -26.14 -29.14
CA PHE A 754 -39.55 -25.71 -30.50
C PHE A 754 -40.02 -24.25 -30.61
N ALA A 755 -40.21 -23.55 -29.49
CA ALA A 755 -40.50 -22.12 -29.46
C ALA A 755 -39.81 -21.44 -28.28
N VAL A 756 -39.61 -20.13 -28.40
CA VAL A 756 -39.08 -19.23 -27.36
C VAL A 756 -39.97 -18.00 -27.26
N VAL A 757 -40.18 -17.50 -26.04
CA VAL A 757 -41.08 -16.37 -25.76
C VAL A 757 -40.27 -15.18 -25.27
N TYR A 758 -40.56 -14.02 -25.83
CA TYR A 758 -40.06 -12.72 -25.40
C TYR A 758 -41.22 -11.79 -25.08
N LEU A 759 -41.05 -10.95 -24.06
CA LEU A 759 -41.99 -9.90 -23.69
C LEU A 759 -41.33 -8.56 -24.01
N CYS A 760 -42.07 -7.66 -24.64
CA CYS A 760 -41.57 -6.39 -25.13
C CYS A 760 -42.52 -5.26 -24.74
N ASN A 761 -42.01 -4.27 -24.02
CA ASN A 761 -42.73 -3.04 -23.72
C ASN A 761 -42.71 -2.12 -24.93
N ILE A 762 -43.88 -1.78 -25.46
CA ILE A 762 -44.03 -0.93 -26.66
C ILE A 762 -43.47 0.48 -26.47
N ASP A 763 -43.40 0.99 -25.23
CA ASP A 763 -42.81 2.31 -24.97
C ASP A 763 -41.28 2.32 -25.22
N GLU A 764 -40.65 1.14 -25.29
CA GLU A 764 -39.22 0.96 -25.51
C GLU A 764 -38.86 0.68 -26.98
N VAL A 765 -39.85 0.41 -27.84
CA VAL A 765 -39.65 0.03 -29.27
C VAL A 765 -40.50 0.85 -30.25
N PRO A 766 -40.36 2.19 -30.27
CA PRO A 766 -41.24 3.07 -31.06
C PRO A 766 -41.20 2.79 -32.58
N ASP A 767 -40.08 2.30 -33.11
CA ASP A 767 -39.94 1.97 -34.54
C ASP A 767 -40.80 0.75 -34.92
N PHE A 768 -40.89 -0.25 -34.03
CA PHE A 768 -41.73 -1.44 -34.21
C PHE A 768 -43.22 -1.10 -34.13
N ASN A 769 -43.58 -0.11 -33.30
CA ASN A 769 -44.98 0.32 -33.16
C ASN A 769 -45.54 0.85 -34.48
N GLN A 770 -44.75 1.62 -35.23
CA GLN A 770 -45.13 2.08 -36.56
C GLN A 770 -45.08 0.97 -37.60
N MET A 771 -44.03 0.14 -37.58
CA MET A 771 -43.83 -0.92 -38.58
C MET A 771 -44.91 -2.00 -38.55
N TYR A 772 -45.36 -2.39 -37.35
CA TYR A 772 -46.32 -3.47 -37.16
C TYR A 772 -47.69 -3.01 -36.62
N GLU A 773 -47.93 -1.69 -36.66
CA GLU A 773 -49.19 -1.06 -36.25
C GLU A 773 -49.62 -1.50 -34.83
N LEU A 774 -48.71 -1.43 -33.85
CA LEU A 774 -48.92 -1.92 -32.48
C LEU A 774 -49.73 -0.92 -31.64
N TYR A 775 -51.02 -0.82 -31.95
CA TYR A 775 -51.98 0.05 -31.24
C TYR A 775 -52.87 -0.70 -30.24
N ASP A 776 -52.94 -2.03 -30.37
CA ASP A 776 -53.74 -2.88 -29.50
C ASP A 776 -53.09 -2.99 -28.09
N PRO A 777 -53.88 -3.10 -27.01
CA PRO A 777 -53.34 -3.22 -25.64
C PRO A 777 -52.39 -4.40 -25.42
N MET A 778 -52.53 -5.46 -26.23
CA MET A 778 -51.67 -6.63 -26.24
C MET A 778 -51.62 -7.19 -27.66
N THR A 779 -50.42 -7.52 -28.13
CA THR A 779 -50.18 -8.13 -29.44
C THR A 779 -49.15 -9.24 -29.33
N ILE A 780 -49.39 -10.38 -29.97
CA ILE A 780 -48.39 -11.44 -30.15
C ILE A 780 -48.07 -11.59 -31.63
N MET A 781 -46.78 -11.61 -31.94
CA MET A 781 -46.25 -11.88 -33.27
C MET A 781 -45.30 -13.08 -33.26
N PHE A 782 -45.21 -13.76 -34.39
CA PHE A 782 -44.46 -15.00 -34.55
C PHE A 782 -43.39 -14.83 -35.62
N PHE A 783 -42.16 -15.30 -35.36
CA PHE A 783 -41.05 -15.25 -36.31
C PHE A 783 -40.31 -16.57 -36.38
N PHE A 784 -39.80 -16.94 -37.55
CA PHE A 784 -38.99 -18.13 -37.75
C PHE A 784 -37.89 -17.84 -38.78
N ARG A 785 -36.61 -18.03 -38.43
CA ARG A 785 -35.46 -17.77 -39.33
C ARG A 785 -35.51 -16.36 -39.95
N ASN A 786 -35.68 -15.35 -39.12
CA ASN A 786 -35.80 -13.95 -39.53
C ASN A 786 -36.98 -13.65 -40.50
N LYS A 787 -38.04 -14.47 -40.47
CA LYS A 787 -39.27 -14.23 -41.24
C LYS A 787 -40.46 -14.13 -40.31
N HIS A 788 -41.26 -13.08 -40.49
CA HIS A 788 -42.55 -12.94 -39.84
C HIS A 788 -43.53 -14.00 -40.34
N MET A 789 -44.18 -14.68 -39.41
CA MET A 789 -45.10 -15.79 -39.63
C MET A 789 -46.53 -15.30 -39.41
N MET A 790 -47.36 -15.44 -40.44
CA MET A 790 -48.77 -15.10 -40.37
C MET A 790 -49.61 -16.31 -40.00
N CYS A 791 -50.71 -16.07 -39.28
CA CYS A 791 -51.69 -17.09 -38.93
C CYS A 791 -53.09 -16.54 -39.16
N ASP A 792 -53.89 -17.23 -39.96
CA ASP A 792 -55.30 -16.89 -40.17
C ASP A 792 -56.12 -17.42 -38.99
N PHE A 793 -56.59 -16.48 -38.16
CA PHE A 793 -57.44 -16.74 -37.01
C PHE A 793 -58.94 -16.60 -37.34
N GLY A 794 -59.31 -16.25 -38.57
CA GLY A 794 -60.69 -15.91 -38.95
C GLY A 794 -61.14 -14.51 -38.53
N THR A 795 -60.25 -13.69 -37.95
CA THR A 795 -60.52 -12.32 -37.46
C THR A 795 -60.30 -11.24 -38.51
N GLY A 796 -59.69 -11.57 -39.65
CA GLY A 796 -59.27 -10.61 -40.68
C GLY A 796 -57.89 -10.00 -40.45
N ASN A 797 -57.25 -10.22 -39.29
CA ASN A 797 -55.86 -9.84 -39.04
C ASN A 797 -54.98 -11.08 -38.91
N ASN A 798 -54.18 -11.34 -39.95
CA ASN A 798 -53.31 -12.52 -40.01
C ASN A 798 -51.88 -12.23 -39.51
N ASN A 799 -51.55 -10.97 -39.27
CA ASN A 799 -50.20 -10.54 -38.93
C ASN A 799 -49.89 -10.74 -37.44
N LYS A 800 -50.93 -10.74 -36.60
CA LYS A 800 -50.78 -10.76 -35.14
C LYS A 800 -52.00 -11.34 -34.45
N LEU A 801 -51.76 -11.91 -33.27
CA LEU A 801 -52.80 -12.29 -32.32
C LEU A 801 -52.97 -11.13 -31.33
N ASN A 802 -54.09 -10.40 -31.41
CA ASN A 802 -54.36 -9.19 -30.62
C ASN A 802 -55.55 -9.36 -29.65
N PHE A 803 -55.84 -10.59 -29.22
CA PHE A 803 -56.90 -10.90 -28.27
C PHE A 803 -56.43 -11.94 -27.25
N VAL A 804 -56.99 -11.91 -26.04
CA VAL A 804 -56.62 -12.85 -24.98
C VAL A 804 -57.33 -14.19 -25.20
N LEU A 805 -56.57 -15.29 -25.11
CA LEU A 805 -57.09 -16.66 -25.09
C LEU A 805 -57.44 -17.07 -23.66
N ASP A 806 -58.42 -17.94 -23.50
CA ASP A 806 -58.87 -18.38 -22.17
C ASP A 806 -58.33 -19.79 -21.81
N ASP A 807 -57.69 -20.48 -22.76
CA ASP A 807 -57.16 -21.84 -22.61
C ASP A 807 -55.69 -21.95 -23.05
N THR A 808 -54.86 -22.52 -22.17
CA THR A 808 -53.45 -22.81 -22.43
C THR A 808 -53.22 -23.84 -23.55
N GLN A 809 -54.12 -24.82 -23.71
CA GLN A 809 -53.95 -25.84 -24.75
C GLN A 809 -54.20 -25.25 -26.15
N GLU A 810 -55.17 -24.34 -26.29
CA GLU A 810 -55.44 -23.62 -27.53
C GLU A 810 -54.22 -22.82 -28.01
N LEU A 811 -53.53 -22.14 -27.09
CA LEU A 811 -52.32 -21.39 -27.42
C LEU A 811 -51.17 -22.32 -27.87
N ILE A 812 -51.00 -23.48 -27.22
CA ILE A 812 -50.01 -24.49 -27.64
C ILE A 812 -50.33 -25.00 -29.04
N ASP A 813 -51.59 -25.33 -29.33
CA ASP A 813 -52.01 -25.87 -30.63
C ASP A 813 -51.77 -24.85 -31.76
N ILE A 814 -52.04 -23.55 -31.51
CA ILE A 814 -51.74 -22.46 -32.43
C ILE A 814 -50.23 -22.38 -32.69
N ILE A 815 -49.42 -22.34 -31.64
CA ILE A 815 -47.94 -22.25 -31.74
C ILE A 815 -47.38 -23.45 -32.51
N GLU A 816 -47.88 -24.65 -32.25
CA GLU A 816 -47.43 -25.86 -32.91
C GLU A 816 -47.78 -25.87 -34.40
N VAL A 817 -48.97 -25.40 -34.79
CA VAL A 817 -49.35 -25.27 -36.20
C VAL A 817 -48.48 -24.24 -36.93
N ILE A 818 -48.20 -23.09 -36.30
CA ILE A 818 -47.31 -22.07 -36.86
C ILE A 818 -45.90 -22.64 -37.04
N TYR A 819 -45.35 -23.30 -36.02
CA TYR A 819 -44.01 -23.91 -36.11
C TYR A 819 -43.92 -24.99 -37.19
N ARG A 820 -44.89 -25.91 -37.25
CA ARG A 820 -44.94 -26.96 -38.29
C ARG A 820 -45.09 -26.39 -39.69
N GLY A 821 -45.85 -25.30 -39.84
CA GLY A 821 -45.98 -24.56 -41.11
C GLY A 821 -44.69 -23.87 -41.52
N ALA A 822 -44.06 -23.17 -40.57
CA ALA A 822 -42.79 -22.47 -40.77
C ALA A 822 -41.66 -23.43 -41.20
N ARG A 823 -41.55 -24.60 -40.56
CA ARG A 823 -40.58 -25.65 -40.95
C ARG A 823 -40.79 -26.20 -42.35
N LYS A 824 -42.03 -26.15 -42.86
CA LYS A 824 -42.39 -26.56 -44.22
C LYS A 824 -42.27 -25.39 -45.23
N GLY A 825 -41.75 -24.24 -44.80
CA GLY A 825 -41.56 -23.06 -45.65
C GLY A 825 -42.84 -22.28 -45.97
N LYS A 826 -43.93 -22.51 -45.22
CA LYS A 826 -45.17 -21.74 -45.38
C LYS A 826 -45.06 -20.43 -44.60
N GLY A 827 -45.39 -19.29 -45.20
CA GLY A 827 -45.42 -17.98 -44.52
C GLY A 827 -46.77 -17.65 -43.87
N LEU A 828 -47.82 -18.39 -44.21
CA LEU A 828 -49.17 -18.28 -43.65
C LEU A 828 -49.68 -19.69 -43.30
N VAL A 829 -50.25 -19.83 -42.11
CA VAL A 829 -50.97 -21.03 -41.66
C VAL A 829 -52.39 -20.66 -41.25
N VAL A 830 -53.27 -21.65 -41.14
CA VAL A 830 -54.63 -21.46 -40.61
C VAL A 830 -54.67 -22.01 -39.19
N SER A 831 -55.20 -21.21 -38.27
CA SER A 831 -55.38 -21.59 -36.88
C SER A 831 -56.23 -22.88 -36.76
N PRO A 832 -55.96 -23.77 -35.77
CA PRO A 832 -56.77 -24.96 -35.53
C PRO A 832 -58.25 -24.68 -35.21
N LYS A 833 -58.56 -23.47 -34.76
CA LYS A 833 -59.89 -23.00 -34.38
C LYS A 833 -60.18 -21.65 -35.04
N ASP A 834 -61.44 -21.40 -35.37
CA ASP A 834 -61.93 -20.12 -35.88
C ASP A 834 -62.25 -19.17 -34.72
N TYR A 835 -61.65 -17.98 -34.75
CA TYR A 835 -61.81 -16.92 -33.77
C TYR A 835 -62.52 -15.69 -34.35
N SER A 836 -63.27 -15.84 -35.45
CA SER A 836 -64.07 -14.78 -36.07
C SER A 836 -64.95 -13.97 -35.08
N SER A 837 -65.46 -14.61 -34.02
CA SER A 837 -66.23 -13.96 -32.95
C SER A 837 -65.43 -13.07 -31.99
N LYS A 838 -64.09 -13.19 -31.95
CA LYS A 838 -63.18 -12.36 -31.14
C LYS A 838 -62.68 -11.13 -31.92
N GLY A 839 -62.95 -11.04 -33.23
CA GLY A 839 -62.42 -10.00 -34.14
C GLY A 839 -63.14 -8.64 -34.16
N THR A 840 -64.13 -8.39 -33.29
CA THR A 840 -64.89 -7.12 -33.28
C THR A 840 -64.66 -6.32 -31.99
N ARG A 841 -63.56 -5.56 -31.94
CA ARG A 841 -63.41 -4.38 -31.08
C ARG A 841 -62.69 -3.28 -31.83
N TYR A 842 -63.37 -2.70 -32.83
CA TYR A 842 -63.06 -1.35 -33.30
C TYR A 842 -64.38 -0.58 -33.37
N GLY A 843 -64.57 0.26 -32.35
CA GLY A 843 -65.54 1.34 -32.23
C GLY A 843 -64.90 2.40 -31.36
#